data_AF-H0TQC4-F1
#
_entry.id   AF-H0TQC4-F1
#
_cell.length_a   1.000
_cell.length_b   1.000
_cell.length_c   1.000
_cell.angle_alpha   90.00
_cell.angle_beta   90.00
_cell.angle_gamma   90.00
#
_symmetry.space_group_name_H-M   'P 1'
#
loop_
_entity.id
_entity.type
_entity.pdbx_description
1 polymer ?
#
loop_
_entity_poly.entity_id
_entity_poly.type
_entity_poly.pdbx_seq_one_letter_code
_entity_poly.pdbx_strand_id
1 'polypeptide(L)'
;MIKQLMSSRRFAPLFWAQFCSALNDNVLKNALVIMLLYGAVAAHGDALVTVAGAVFIFPFFILSGLGGELADKYIKGVVARRLKFVEIFAAVFAALGFFLHSVPLLFVALGLFGIVAALFGPVKYAMLPDQLTVGELATGNALVEGATFLAILIGTIAGGQLVSGSTHMGWVSLAVVGLALMSWASAAQIPHTTPSAPDLRITANPWTSTLHLLKSLYAESRLWDGMVIVSWFWLAGAVVLSLLPALIKGVVGGTEGVVTLCLAIFAIGIAIGSLFAAQLSHVRPNLALVPIGAIIMGVLGLDLSWAIGTTETAKDITPMAFLGSWAGFRMVIDFALFAFGGGLFVVPAFAAVQAWSAPSERARVIAAGNILQAAFMVVGSLFVAGLQAAGLSIAWIFFGLALASFASVWFVLNKWGKEGVRDFGALLFRAMFRTEVRGLENLPPAGTRMLIAPNHVSLVDGPLLHAILPIDATFAVDTGIAQAWWAKIFLKMVRHITIDPTKPLGARDLIKLVAGSEPVVIFPEGRLTLSGSLMKVYDGTAMIADKADAVVVPVRIEGAQRSHLSYLKHGQIKRSWFPKVTVTILPPVKLSIDESLKGKTRRNAAGAALQDVMIDAMVKNAMLDQTLFEALAHAYRDRDTGKVLIQDPLGTQLTYRKLLLGAQVLSRKLEQGSIVGDNVGVLLPNSAGVAVVFMALQSIGRVPAMLNFSAGPVNVLAAMKAAQVTTVLTSRAFIEKGKLDKLIAAIEGQARLVYLEDVRASIGLMDKIKGFADGIHPRVARNATHPAVVLFTSGSEGTPKGVVLSHRNILANAAQALARVDANANDLVFNVLPVFHSFGLTGGMMMPILAGIPIYMYPSPLHYRIVPELIYQTGATILFGTDTFLTGYARSAHAYDFRTLRLVIAGAEPVKDRTRQVYMERYGIRVLEGYGVTETAPVLAMNTPMANRVGTVGRLSPLMEYRLDKVPGIEEGGRLSVRGPNVMLGYLRAENPGVLEALPEGWHDTGDIVTIDAQGFITIKGRAKRFAKIAGEMVSLSVVEQIAAAVWPQAISVAVSIPDERKGERIVLLTTQRDADRGSMQRQAKAQGAPELAVPATVMVVDKVPLLGSGKTDYVAAKALAESAAAGGAAGESTEREVA
;
A
#
# COMPACT_ATOMS: atom_id res chain seq x y z
N MET A 1 -17.78 9.85 -22.44
CA MET A 1 -18.29 11.18 -22.01
C MET A 1 -18.24 12.23 -23.11
N ILE A 2 -17.07 12.73 -23.58
CA ILE A 2 -17.00 13.81 -24.60
C ILE A 2 -17.82 13.48 -25.87
N LYS A 3 -17.62 12.30 -26.47
CA LYS A 3 -18.40 11.85 -27.64
C LYS A 3 -19.92 11.80 -27.39
N GLN A 4 -20.34 11.47 -26.16
CA GLN A 4 -21.76 11.43 -25.77
C GLN A 4 -22.33 12.85 -25.62
N LEU A 5 -21.58 13.80 -25.06
CA LEU A 5 -22.03 15.20 -24.94
C LEU A 5 -22.14 15.88 -26.30
N MET A 6 -21.14 15.71 -27.16
CA MET A 6 -21.10 16.31 -28.50
C MET A 6 -22.16 15.75 -29.46
N SER A 7 -22.72 14.58 -29.17
CA SER A 7 -23.84 13.99 -29.93
C SER A 7 -25.20 14.19 -29.25
N SER A 8 -25.23 14.73 -28.03
CA SER A 8 -26.47 14.90 -27.27
C SER A 8 -27.19 16.20 -27.61
N ARG A 9 -28.51 16.11 -27.82
CA ARG A 9 -29.39 17.27 -28.01
C ARG A 9 -29.41 18.22 -26.79
N ARG A 10 -29.00 17.76 -25.61
CA ARG A 10 -28.92 18.59 -24.39
C ARG A 10 -27.68 19.46 -24.30
N PHE A 11 -26.68 19.30 -25.17
CA PHE A 11 -25.41 20.05 -25.08
C PHE A 11 -24.90 20.56 -26.44
N ALA A 12 -24.95 19.74 -27.49
CA ALA A 12 -24.38 20.10 -28.79
C ALA A 12 -24.94 21.42 -29.40
N PRO A 13 -26.25 21.73 -29.31
CA PRO A 13 -26.78 23.01 -29.80
C PRO A 13 -26.18 24.23 -29.10
N LEU A 14 -25.98 24.14 -27.78
CA LEU A 14 -25.37 25.20 -26.98
C LEU A 14 -23.89 25.40 -27.35
N PHE A 15 -23.16 24.30 -27.52
CA PHE A 15 -21.76 24.32 -27.95
C PHE A 15 -21.59 25.04 -29.29
N TRP A 16 -22.36 24.66 -30.31
CA TRP A 16 -22.24 25.25 -31.66
C TRP A 16 -22.72 26.69 -31.72
N ALA A 17 -23.77 27.05 -30.98
CA ALA A 17 -24.22 28.44 -30.84
C ALA A 17 -23.11 29.32 -30.25
N GLN A 18 -22.44 28.84 -29.20
CA GLN A 18 -21.32 29.56 -28.59
C GLN A 18 -20.09 29.63 -29.51
N PHE A 19 -19.72 28.53 -30.17
CA PHE A 19 -18.57 28.50 -31.08
C PHE A 19 -18.77 29.49 -32.24
N CYS A 20 -19.94 29.46 -32.90
CA CYS A 20 -20.23 30.35 -34.02
C CYS A 20 -20.28 31.82 -33.59
N SER A 21 -20.89 32.10 -32.44
CA SER A 21 -20.94 33.47 -31.89
C SER A 21 -19.55 34.00 -31.55
N ALA A 22 -18.75 33.24 -30.79
CA ALA A 22 -17.40 33.67 -30.43
C ALA A 22 -16.51 33.82 -31.67
N LEU A 23 -16.69 32.96 -32.67
CA LEU A 23 -15.96 33.06 -33.94
C LEU A 23 -16.33 34.35 -34.66
N ASN A 24 -17.63 34.67 -34.70
CA ASN A 24 -18.15 35.88 -35.34
C ASN A 24 -17.60 37.16 -34.71
N ASP A 25 -17.64 37.24 -33.38
CA ASP A 25 -17.10 38.37 -32.60
C ASP A 25 -15.64 38.65 -32.98
N ASN A 26 -14.84 37.58 -33.11
CA ASN A 26 -13.41 37.69 -33.40
C ASN A 26 -13.12 37.93 -34.88
N VAL A 27 -13.91 37.40 -35.82
CA VAL A 27 -13.80 37.75 -37.24
C VAL A 27 -14.06 39.25 -37.43
N LEU A 28 -15.17 39.76 -36.88
CA LEU A 28 -15.53 41.19 -36.96
C LEU A 28 -14.43 42.07 -36.35
N LYS A 29 -14.04 41.78 -35.10
CA LYS A 29 -13.05 42.57 -34.37
C LYS A 29 -11.71 42.59 -35.10
N ASN A 30 -11.18 41.43 -35.50
CA ASN A 30 -9.86 41.38 -36.13
C ASN A 30 -9.87 41.96 -37.54
N ALA A 31 -10.95 41.78 -38.31
CA ALA A 31 -11.10 42.43 -39.61
C ALA A 31 -11.13 43.98 -39.47
N LEU A 32 -11.83 44.51 -38.45
CA LEU A 32 -11.80 45.94 -38.13
C LEU A 32 -10.39 46.39 -37.71
N VAL A 33 -9.71 45.65 -36.84
CA VAL A 33 -8.35 45.97 -36.37
C VAL A 33 -7.38 46.08 -37.55
N ILE A 34 -7.42 45.14 -38.48
CA ILE A 34 -6.54 45.16 -39.66
C ILE A 34 -6.89 46.32 -40.59
N MET A 35 -8.18 46.59 -40.79
CA MET A 35 -8.61 47.76 -41.56
C MET A 35 -8.14 49.09 -40.94
N LEU A 36 -8.07 49.17 -39.60
CA LEU A 36 -7.57 50.35 -38.88
C LEU A 36 -6.04 50.49 -38.95
N LEU A 37 -5.31 49.38 -38.85
CA LEU A 37 -3.84 49.37 -38.86
C LEU A 37 -3.22 49.50 -40.25
N TYR A 38 -3.90 48.97 -41.28
CA TYR A 38 -3.37 48.87 -42.65
C TYR A 38 -4.19 49.64 -43.70
N GLY A 39 -5.33 50.25 -43.32
CA GLY A 39 -6.16 51.08 -44.19
C GLY A 39 -5.81 52.57 -44.14
N ALA A 40 -6.64 53.41 -44.78
CA ALA A 40 -6.42 54.86 -44.96
C ALA A 40 -6.32 55.69 -43.65
N VAL A 41 -6.53 55.09 -42.47
CA VAL A 41 -6.51 55.74 -41.15
C VAL A 41 -5.29 55.28 -40.30
N ALA A 42 -4.29 54.65 -40.92
CA ALA A 42 -3.13 54.04 -40.25
C ALA A 42 -2.37 55.00 -39.29
N ALA A 43 -2.36 56.31 -39.55
CA ALA A 43 -1.72 57.31 -38.70
C ALA A 43 -2.28 57.39 -37.25
N HIS A 44 -3.50 56.89 -37.01
CA HIS A 44 -4.12 56.79 -35.67
C HIS A 44 -4.60 55.37 -35.33
N GLY A 45 -4.11 54.35 -36.07
CA GLY A 45 -4.59 52.98 -35.99
C GLY A 45 -4.45 52.35 -34.60
N ASP A 46 -3.29 52.50 -33.95
CA ASP A 46 -3.00 51.87 -32.65
C ASP A 46 -3.96 52.32 -31.53
N ALA A 47 -4.29 53.63 -31.52
CA ALA A 47 -5.24 54.19 -30.55
C ALA A 47 -6.66 53.67 -30.81
N LEU A 48 -7.10 53.63 -32.06
CA LEU A 48 -8.43 53.14 -32.44
C LEU A 48 -8.60 51.64 -32.17
N VAL A 49 -7.55 50.83 -32.32
CA VAL A 49 -7.56 49.40 -31.95
C VAL A 49 -7.81 49.20 -30.46
N THR A 50 -7.17 50.02 -29.62
CA THR A 50 -7.38 49.99 -28.16
C THR A 50 -8.82 50.38 -27.81
N VAL A 51 -9.36 51.42 -28.47
CA VAL A 51 -10.76 51.84 -28.31
C VAL A 51 -11.72 50.74 -28.77
N ALA A 52 -11.43 50.02 -29.85
CA ALA A 52 -12.27 48.92 -30.33
C ALA A 52 -12.39 47.80 -29.29
N GLY A 53 -11.29 47.44 -28.62
CA GLY A 53 -11.30 46.53 -27.48
C GLY A 53 -12.18 47.03 -26.33
N ALA A 54 -12.05 48.30 -25.96
CA ALA A 54 -12.85 48.91 -24.90
C ALA A 54 -14.35 48.95 -25.22
N VAL A 55 -14.71 49.32 -26.46
CA VAL A 55 -16.11 49.37 -26.94
C VAL A 55 -16.78 47.99 -26.88
N PHE A 56 -16.04 46.92 -27.20
CA PHE A 56 -16.56 45.56 -27.11
C PHE A 56 -16.74 45.08 -25.65
N ILE A 57 -15.83 45.44 -24.74
CA ILE A 57 -15.84 44.99 -23.34
C ILE A 57 -16.82 45.82 -22.49
N PHE A 58 -16.99 47.11 -22.78
CA PHE A 58 -17.79 48.04 -21.97
C PHE A 58 -19.21 47.54 -21.63
N PRO A 59 -19.98 46.94 -22.57
CA PRO A 59 -21.30 46.40 -22.28
C PRO A 59 -21.32 45.34 -21.16
N PHE A 60 -20.22 44.60 -20.92
CA PHE A 60 -20.15 43.60 -19.86
C PHE A 60 -20.25 44.22 -18.46
N PHE A 61 -19.79 45.46 -18.27
CA PHE A 61 -19.92 46.15 -16.97
C PHE A 61 -21.37 46.50 -16.62
N ILE A 62 -22.18 46.78 -17.62
CA ILE A 62 -23.48 47.44 -17.42
C ILE A 62 -24.64 46.47 -17.68
N LEU A 63 -24.51 45.58 -18.68
CA LEU A 63 -25.61 44.75 -19.16
C LEU A 63 -25.51 43.28 -18.74
N SER A 64 -24.34 42.80 -18.29
CA SER A 64 -24.18 41.42 -17.81
C SER A 64 -25.18 41.11 -16.68
N GLY A 65 -25.39 42.07 -15.76
CA GLY A 65 -26.34 41.91 -14.67
C GLY A 65 -27.78 41.71 -15.12
N LEU A 66 -28.22 42.54 -16.08
CA LEU A 66 -29.52 42.41 -16.73
C LEU A 66 -29.65 41.05 -17.44
N GLY A 67 -28.58 40.58 -18.10
CA GLY A 67 -28.52 39.25 -18.71
C GLY A 67 -28.74 38.11 -17.70
N GLY A 68 -28.15 38.22 -16.51
CA GLY A 68 -28.36 37.28 -15.41
C GLY A 68 -29.79 37.26 -14.89
N GLU A 69 -30.40 38.43 -14.69
CA GLU A 69 -31.80 38.54 -14.26
C GLU A 69 -32.77 37.99 -15.31
N LEU A 70 -32.53 38.27 -16.60
CA LEU A 70 -33.32 37.72 -17.71
C LEU A 70 -33.20 36.20 -17.79
N ALA A 71 -32.01 35.65 -17.56
CA ALA A 71 -31.74 34.22 -17.61
C ALA A 71 -32.37 33.45 -16.44
N ASP A 72 -32.43 34.03 -15.24
CA ASP A 72 -33.08 33.38 -14.10
C ASP A 72 -34.61 33.50 -14.17
N LYS A 73 -35.14 34.65 -14.64
CA LYS A 73 -36.59 34.90 -14.74
C LYS A 73 -37.28 34.11 -15.84
N TYR A 74 -36.69 34.08 -17.03
CA TYR A 74 -37.30 33.46 -18.22
C TYR A 74 -36.64 32.11 -18.55
N ILE A 75 -37.26 31.35 -19.46
CA ILE A 75 -36.67 30.10 -19.96
C ILE A 75 -35.36 30.43 -20.71
N LYS A 76 -34.22 29.94 -20.19
CA LYS A 76 -32.87 30.24 -20.69
C LYS A 76 -32.71 29.99 -22.19
N GLY A 77 -33.27 28.88 -22.71
CA GLY A 77 -33.24 28.58 -24.14
C GLY A 77 -34.01 29.58 -25.02
N VAL A 78 -35.10 30.17 -24.51
CA VAL A 78 -35.85 31.22 -25.22
C VAL A 78 -35.07 32.53 -25.23
N VAL A 79 -34.45 32.89 -24.10
CA VAL A 79 -33.58 34.07 -24.00
C VAL A 79 -32.40 33.95 -24.97
N ALA A 80 -31.72 32.79 -24.99
CA ALA A 80 -30.65 32.49 -25.93
C ALA A 80 -31.09 32.67 -27.39
N ARG A 81 -32.21 32.05 -27.79
CA ARG A 81 -32.73 32.15 -29.16
C ARG A 81 -33.03 33.58 -29.58
N ARG A 82 -33.62 34.39 -28.70
CA ARG A 82 -33.95 35.80 -28.98
C ARG A 82 -32.70 36.66 -29.11
N LEU A 83 -31.72 36.50 -28.21
CA LEU A 83 -30.46 37.24 -28.28
C LEU A 83 -29.70 36.90 -29.56
N LYS A 84 -29.65 35.63 -29.96
CA LYS A 84 -28.99 35.20 -31.20
C LYS A 84 -29.73 35.63 -32.47
N PHE A 85 -31.04 35.82 -32.39
CA PHE A 85 -31.79 36.44 -33.48
C PHE A 85 -31.43 37.92 -33.66
N VAL A 86 -31.29 38.66 -32.55
CA VAL A 86 -30.85 40.07 -32.57
C VAL A 86 -29.43 40.23 -33.13
N GLU A 87 -28.55 39.26 -32.86
CA GLU A 87 -27.18 39.23 -33.40
C GLU A 87 -27.12 39.31 -34.93
N ILE A 88 -28.12 38.74 -35.64
CA ILE A 88 -28.19 38.79 -37.11
C ILE A 88 -28.28 40.23 -37.60
N PHE A 89 -29.03 41.09 -36.92
CA PHE A 89 -29.15 42.50 -37.30
C PHE A 89 -27.86 43.26 -37.03
N ALA A 90 -27.18 42.97 -35.91
CA ALA A 90 -25.84 43.51 -35.65
C ALA A 90 -24.83 43.07 -36.72
N ALA A 91 -24.92 41.81 -37.18
CA ALA A 91 -24.09 41.26 -38.25
C ALA A 91 -24.36 41.93 -39.61
N VAL A 92 -25.63 42.20 -39.94
CA VAL A 92 -26.00 42.96 -41.15
C VAL A 92 -25.47 44.40 -41.06
N PHE A 93 -25.54 45.03 -39.88
CA PHE A 93 -24.98 46.35 -39.66
C PHE A 93 -23.45 46.37 -39.82
N ALA A 94 -22.75 45.34 -39.33
CA ALA A 94 -21.32 45.15 -39.57
C ALA A 94 -20.99 44.95 -41.06
N ALA A 95 -21.77 44.13 -41.77
CA ALA A 95 -21.61 43.89 -43.21
C ALA A 95 -21.76 45.19 -44.03
N LEU A 96 -22.75 46.03 -43.70
CA LEU A 96 -22.89 47.37 -44.29
C LEU A 96 -21.66 48.24 -43.98
N GLY A 97 -21.08 48.12 -42.79
CA GLY A 97 -19.92 48.89 -42.37
C GLY A 97 -18.67 48.55 -43.16
N PHE A 98 -18.44 47.26 -43.40
CA PHE A 98 -17.37 46.80 -44.28
C PHE A 98 -17.61 47.19 -45.72
N PHE A 99 -18.82 47.00 -46.25
CA PHE A 99 -19.15 47.35 -47.63
C PHE A 99 -18.96 48.86 -47.92
N LEU A 100 -19.41 49.71 -47.00
CA LEU A 100 -19.30 51.17 -47.09
C LEU A 100 -17.94 51.71 -46.62
N HIS A 101 -17.01 50.85 -46.19
CA HIS A 101 -15.72 51.24 -45.62
C HIS A 101 -15.83 52.25 -44.45
N SER A 102 -16.93 52.19 -43.68
CA SER A 102 -17.25 53.17 -42.64
C SER A 102 -16.79 52.70 -41.26
N VAL A 103 -15.68 53.25 -40.80
CA VAL A 103 -15.13 53.00 -39.46
C VAL A 103 -16.16 53.27 -38.35
N PRO A 104 -16.89 54.41 -38.31
CA PRO A 104 -17.90 54.65 -37.28
C PRO A 104 -19.00 53.59 -37.24
N LEU A 105 -19.46 53.13 -38.42
CA LEU A 105 -20.50 52.10 -38.52
C LEU A 105 -20.02 50.76 -37.93
N LEU A 106 -18.74 50.41 -38.16
CA LEU A 106 -18.13 49.21 -37.61
C LEU A 106 -17.90 49.29 -36.10
N PHE A 107 -17.59 50.46 -35.54
CA PHE A 107 -17.54 50.66 -34.09
C PHE A 107 -18.91 50.50 -33.43
N VAL A 108 -19.96 51.03 -34.06
CA VAL A 108 -21.35 50.81 -33.59
C VAL A 108 -21.71 49.33 -33.68
N ALA A 109 -21.39 48.66 -34.78
CA ALA A 109 -21.60 47.22 -34.93
C ALA A 109 -20.87 46.43 -33.83
N LEU A 110 -19.60 46.74 -33.57
CA LEU A 110 -18.81 46.12 -32.52
C LEU A 110 -19.41 46.32 -31.13
N GLY A 111 -19.96 47.50 -30.85
CA GLY A 111 -20.72 47.78 -29.63
C GLY A 111 -22.00 46.93 -29.51
N LEU A 112 -22.75 46.76 -30.61
CA LEU A 112 -23.94 45.89 -30.65
C LEU A 112 -23.58 44.42 -30.38
N PHE A 113 -22.49 43.93 -30.97
CA PHE A 113 -21.96 42.59 -30.67
C PHE A 113 -21.57 42.45 -29.19
N GLY A 114 -20.89 43.45 -28.63
CA GLY A 114 -20.58 43.50 -27.19
C GLY A 114 -21.83 43.45 -26.30
N ILE A 115 -22.91 44.15 -26.67
CA ILE A 115 -24.21 44.10 -25.97
C ILE A 115 -24.80 42.69 -25.99
N VAL A 116 -24.85 42.05 -27.16
CA VAL A 116 -25.37 40.68 -27.30
C VAL A 116 -24.51 39.70 -26.49
N ALA A 117 -23.19 39.82 -26.54
CA ALA A 117 -22.27 38.96 -25.81
C ALA A 117 -22.42 39.11 -24.28
N ALA A 118 -22.55 40.34 -23.79
CA ALA A 118 -22.78 40.63 -22.36
C ALA A 118 -24.09 40.03 -21.84
N LEU A 119 -25.18 40.11 -22.63
CA LEU A 119 -26.48 39.53 -22.27
C LEU A 119 -26.50 38.00 -22.37
N PHE A 120 -25.78 37.43 -23.35
CA PHE A 120 -25.75 35.98 -23.59
C PHE A 120 -24.81 35.22 -22.64
N GLY A 121 -23.75 35.86 -22.14
CA GLY A 121 -22.74 35.25 -21.26
C GLY A 121 -23.33 34.53 -20.04
N PRO A 122 -24.20 35.17 -19.24
CA PRO A 122 -24.86 34.53 -18.10
C PRO A 122 -25.75 33.35 -18.48
N VAL A 123 -26.43 33.45 -19.63
CA VAL A 123 -27.37 32.43 -20.13
C VAL A 123 -26.65 31.12 -20.39
N LYS A 124 -25.56 31.14 -21.17
CA LYS A 124 -24.88 29.90 -21.62
C LYS A 124 -24.27 29.09 -20.48
N TYR A 125 -23.65 29.75 -19.50
CA TYR A 125 -22.98 29.06 -18.40
C TYR A 125 -23.97 28.63 -17.31
N ALA A 126 -25.07 29.35 -17.12
CA ALA A 126 -26.12 28.94 -16.19
C ALA A 126 -26.93 27.73 -16.70
N MET A 127 -26.96 27.52 -18.03
CA MET A 127 -27.62 26.37 -18.64
C MET A 127 -26.86 25.05 -18.47
N LEU A 128 -25.52 25.08 -18.30
CA LEU A 128 -24.73 23.86 -18.19
C LEU A 128 -25.18 22.97 -17.02
N PRO A 129 -25.37 23.48 -15.80
CA PRO A 129 -25.83 22.65 -14.68
C PRO A 129 -27.32 22.32 -14.70
N ASP A 130 -28.10 22.95 -15.58
CA ASP A 130 -29.50 22.57 -15.79
C ASP A 130 -29.62 21.35 -16.73
N GLN A 131 -28.59 21.11 -17.57
CA GLN A 131 -28.60 20.08 -18.62
C GLN A 131 -27.60 18.93 -18.37
N LEU A 132 -26.62 19.15 -17.49
CA LEU A 132 -25.53 18.23 -17.18
C LEU A 132 -25.54 17.81 -15.71
N THR A 133 -25.10 16.58 -15.44
CA THR A 133 -24.87 16.10 -14.06
C THR A 133 -23.59 16.73 -13.47
N VAL A 134 -23.44 16.71 -12.15
CA VAL A 134 -22.29 17.31 -11.44
C VAL A 134 -20.94 16.77 -11.94
N GLY A 135 -20.85 15.48 -12.28
CA GLY A 135 -19.64 14.88 -12.88
C GLY A 135 -19.40 15.26 -14.34
N GLU A 136 -20.44 15.67 -15.07
CA GLU A 136 -20.34 16.13 -16.46
C GLU A 136 -20.00 17.63 -16.56
N LEU A 137 -20.20 18.42 -15.49
CA LEU A 137 -20.01 19.87 -15.48
C LEU A 137 -18.61 20.32 -15.88
N ALA A 138 -17.56 19.68 -15.33
CA ALA A 138 -16.18 20.03 -15.69
C ALA A 138 -15.91 19.76 -17.18
N THR A 139 -16.49 18.68 -17.72
CA THR A 139 -16.36 18.35 -19.16
C THR A 139 -17.15 19.32 -20.03
N GLY A 140 -18.36 19.70 -19.62
CA GLY A 140 -19.17 20.69 -20.33
C GLY A 140 -18.49 22.06 -20.38
N ASN A 141 -17.96 22.55 -19.26
CA ASN A 141 -17.21 23.80 -19.21
C ASN A 141 -15.95 23.75 -20.07
N ALA A 142 -15.15 22.68 -19.97
CA ALA A 142 -13.95 22.51 -20.78
C ALA A 142 -14.23 22.54 -22.29
N LEU A 143 -15.33 21.94 -22.73
CA LEU A 143 -15.73 21.96 -24.14
C LEU A 143 -16.18 23.35 -24.59
N VAL A 144 -16.99 24.05 -23.78
CA VAL A 144 -17.46 25.42 -24.10
C VAL A 144 -16.30 26.43 -24.09
N GLU A 145 -15.38 26.32 -23.14
CA GLU A 145 -14.19 27.18 -23.07
C GLU A 145 -13.21 26.85 -24.19
N GLY A 146 -12.88 25.57 -24.42
CA GLY A 146 -12.03 25.14 -25.52
C GLY A 146 -12.57 25.57 -26.89
N ALA A 147 -13.90 25.50 -27.08
CA ALA A 147 -14.55 26.03 -28.28
C ALA A 147 -14.38 27.55 -28.41
N THR A 148 -14.49 28.29 -27.31
CA THR A 148 -14.32 29.74 -27.31
C THR A 148 -12.89 30.14 -27.68
N PHE A 149 -11.87 29.48 -27.14
CA PHE A 149 -10.46 29.75 -27.51
C PHE A 149 -10.14 29.34 -28.95
N LEU A 150 -10.65 28.20 -29.40
CA LEU A 150 -10.50 27.79 -30.80
C LEU A 150 -11.21 28.78 -31.75
N ALA A 151 -12.38 29.26 -31.37
CA ALA A 151 -13.12 30.28 -32.12
C ALA A 151 -12.39 31.63 -32.16
N ILE A 152 -11.78 32.07 -31.05
CA ILE A 152 -10.92 33.27 -31.01
C ILE A 152 -9.75 33.10 -31.99
N LEU A 153 -9.09 31.94 -31.98
CA LEU A 153 -7.97 31.67 -32.88
C LEU A 153 -8.39 31.70 -34.35
N ILE A 154 -9.39 30.89 -34.72
CA ILE A 154 -9.88 30.81 -36.11
C ILE A 154 -10.38 32.19 -36.55
N GLY A 155 -11.07 32.93 -35.68
CA GLY A 155 -11.57 34.26 -35.98
C GLY A 155 -10.48 35.30 -36.17
N THR A 156 -9.39 35.21 -35.40
CA THR A 156 -8.21 36.07 -35.56
C THR A 156 -7.52 35.82 -36.89
N ILE A 157 -7.31 34.55 -37.26
CA ILE A 157 -6.71 34.16 -38.55
C ILE A 157 -7.60 34.54 -39.73
N ALA A 158 -8.90 34.21 -39.64
CA ALA A 158 -9.86 34.46 -40.70
C ALA A 158 -10.10 35.97 -40.89
N GLY A 159 -10.26 36.74 -39.81
CA GLY A 159 -10.34 38.21 -39.87
C GLY A 159 -9.08 38.83 -40.49
N GLY A 160 -7.92 38.23 -40.19
CA GLY A 160 -6.62 38.36 -40.87
C GLY A 160 -6.70 38.33 -42.39
N GLN A 161 -6.90 37.11 -42.90
CA GLN A 161 -6.76 36.80 -44.31
C GLN A 161 -7.93 37.31 -45.17
N LEU A 162 -9.13 37.43 -44.60
CA LEU A 162 -10.29 37.92 -45.34
C LEU A 162 -10.19 39.42 -45.69
N VAL A 163 -9.27 40.17 -45.07
CA VAL A 163 -9.02 41.59 -45.34
C VAL A 163 -7.78 41.80 -46.24
N SER A 164 -6.90 40.80 -46.41
CA SER A 164 -5.70 40.93 -47.24
C SER A 164 -6.03 40.89 -48.73
N GLY A 165 -6.15 42.06 -49.36
CA GLY A 165 -6.37 42.25 -50.80
C GLY A 165 -7.59 43.13 -51.09
N SER A 166 -7.45 44.09 -52.01
CA SER A 166 -8.42 45.17 -52.27
C SER A 166 -9.79 44.74 -52.85
N THR A 167 -10.07 43.43 -52.96
CA THR A 167 -11.30 42.86 -53.53
C THR A 167 -12.11 41.96 -52.56
N HIS A 168 -11.78 41.91 -51.26
CA HIS A 168 -12.33 40.89 -50.34
C HIS A 168 -13.35 41.33 -49.26
N MET A 169 -13.77 42.60 -49.18
CA MET A 169 -14.71 43.04 -48.11
C MET A 169 -16.11 42.38 -48.17
N GLY A 170 -16.52 41.90 -49.35
CA GLY A 170 -17.74 41.09 -49.51
C GLY A 170 -17.66 39.73 -48.79
N TRP A 171 -16.47 39.13 -48.70
CA TRP A 171 -16.27 37.84 -48.02
C TRP A 171 -16.35 37.96 -46.50
N VAL A 172 -15.79 39.04 -45.93
CA VAL A 172 -15.94 39.35 -44.49
C VAL A 172 -17.42 39.56 -44.15
N SER A 173 -18.13 40.32 -44.99
CA SER A 173 -19.56 40.61 -44.83
C SER A 173 -20.42 39.34 -44.87
N LEU A 174 -20.15 38.44 -45.82
CA LEU A 174 -20.82 37.15 -45.94
C LEU A 174 -20.51 36.24 -44.73
N ALA A 175 -19.26 36.21 -44.28
CA ALA A 175 -18.84 35.41 -43.14
C ALA A 175 -19.53 35.87 -41.85
N VAL A 176 -19.59 37.18 -41.58
CA VAL A 176 -20.17 37.74 -40.35
C VAL A 176 -21.68 37.47 -40.26
N VAL A 177 -22.41 37.59 -41.38
CA VAL A 177 -23.85 37.27 -41.44
C VAL A 177 -24.09 35.76 -41.39
N GLY A 178 -23.30 34.97 -42.12
CA GLY A 178 -23.41 33.51 -42.13
C GLY A 178 -23.18 32.88 -40.75
N LEU A 179 -22.17 33.34 -40.02
CA LEU A 179 -21.89 32.88 -38.66
C LEU A 179 -23.00 33.26 -37.67
N ALA A 180 -23.62 34.44 -37.81
CA ALA A 180 -24.77 34.84 -37.00
C ALA A 180 -25.99 33.94 -37.26
N LEU A 181 -26.27 33.59 -38.53
CA LEU A 181 -27.34 32.68 -38.91
C LEU A 181 -27.11 31.27 -38.35
N MET A 182 -25.88 30.75 -38.45
CA MET A 182 -25.51 29.44 -37.88
C MET A 182 -25.62 29.43 -36.35
N SER A 183 -25.20 30.52 -35.69
CA SER A 183 -25.33 30.71 -34.24
C SER A 183 -26.81 30.66 -33.82
N TRP A 184 -27.68 31.38 -34.52
CA TRP A 184 -29.13 31.36 -34.27
C TRP A 184 -29.76 29.99 -34.56
N ALA A 185 -29.44 29.35 -35.69
CA ALA A 185 -29.95 28.04 -36.05
C ALA A 185 -29.57 26.96 -35.02
N SER A 186 -28.38 27.06 -34.44
CA SER A 186 -27.93 26.21 -33.34
C SER A 186 -28.66 26.54 -32.04
N ALA A 187 -28.81 27.83 -31.71
CA ALA A 187 -29.55 28.27 -30.52
C ALA A 187 -31.05 27.90 -30.57
N ALA A 188 -31.64 27.84 -31.77
CA ALA A 188 -33.03 27.44 -31.95
C ALA A 188 -33.30 25.99 -31.52
N GLN A 189 -32.29 25.12 -31.62
CA GLN A 189 -32.36 23.70 -31.27
C GLN A 189 -32.10 23.41 -29.78
N ILE A 190 -31.81 24.43 -28.98
CA ILE A 190 -31.64 24.29 -27.53
C ILE A 190 -32.97 23.83 -26.90
N PRO A 191 -32.97 22.75 -26.09
CA PRO A 191 -34.18 22.24 -25.47
C PRO A 191 -34.74 23.20 -24.43
N HIS A 192 -36.06 23.16 -24.25
CA HIS A 192 -36.75 23.98 -23.25
C HIS A 192 -36.45 23.49 -21.83
N THR A 193 -36.11 24.43 -20.95
CA THR A 193 -35.91 24.21 -19.51
C THR A 193 -36.95 24.99 -18.70
N THR A 194 -37.06 24.73 -17.41
CA THR A 194 -37.90 25.51 -16.50
C THR A 194 -37.19 26.82 -16.09
N PRO A 195 -37.93 27.93 -15.92
CA PRO A 195 -37.38 29.13 -15.30
C PRO A 195 -36.83 28.86 -13.89
N SER A 196 -35.70 29.48 -13.55
CA SER A 196 -35.05 29.31 -12.24
C SER A 196 -35.72 30.15 -11.13
N ALA A 197 -36.27 31.31 -11.48
CA ALA A 197 -36.89 32.26 -10.56
C ALA A 197 -37.99 33.09 -11.27
N PRO A 198 -39.17 32.51 -11.57
CA PRO A 198 -40.22 33.16 -12.38
C PRO A 198 -40.75 34.47 -11.76
N ASP A 199 -40.76 34.56 -10.42
CA ASP A 199 -41.26 35.73 -9.67
C ASP A 199 -40.24 36.89 -9.57
N LEU A 200 -39.05 36.73 -10.15
CA LEU A 200 -38.00 37.75 -10.11
C LEU A 200 -38.46 39.04 -10.83
N ARG A 201 -38.24 40.20 -10.21
CA ARG A 201 -38.44 41.51 -10.84
C ARG A 201 -37.15 41.95 -11.52
N ILE A 202 -37.23 42.28 -12.80
CA ILE A 202 -36.07 42.79 -13.56
C ILE A 202 -35.85 44.24 -13.16
N THR A 203 -34.61 44.57 -12.84
CA THR A 203 -34.17 45.92 -12.50
C THR A 203 -34.10 46.76 -13.77
N ALA A 204 -34.89 47.85 -13.85
CA ALA A 204 -34.93 48.70 -15.03
C ALA A 204 -33.62 49.50 -15.25
N ASN A 205 -32.87 49.78 -14.17
CA ASN A 205 -31.58 50.48 -14.24
C ASN A 205 -30.42 49.47 -14.26
N PRO A 206 -29.69 49.34 -15.39
CA PRO A 206 -28.59 48.39 -15.53
C PRO A 206 -27.45 48.60 -14.51
N TRP A 207 -27.15 49.86 -14.15
CA TRP A 207 -26.12 50.18 -13.15
C TRP A 207 -26.50 49.68 -11.76
N THR A 208 -27.77 49.86 -11.38
CA THR A 208 -28.30 49.35 -10.12
C THR A 208 -28.28 47.82 -10.08
N SER A 209 -28.61 47.16 -11.21
CA SER A 209 -28.50 45.70 -11.35
C SER A 209 -27.06 45.24 -11.14
N THR A 210 -26.08 45.82 -11.84
CA THR A 210 -24.65 45.50 -11.69
C THR A 210 -24.17 45.65 -10.24
N LEU A 211 -24.46 46.78 -9.59
CA LEU A 211 -24.01 47.05 -8.21
C LEU A 211 -24.65 46.11 -7.19
N HIS A 212 -25.96 45.84 -7.33
CA HIS A 212 -26.66 44.89 -6.47
C HIS A 212 -26.05 43.49 -6.60
N LEU A 213 -25.80 43.03 -7.83
CA LEU A 213 -25.23 41.72 -8.07
C LEU A 213 -23.82 41.57 -7.50
N LEU A 214 -22.95 42.56 -7.70
CA LEU A 214 -21.61 42.54 -7.09
C LEU A 214 -21.68 42.53 -5.56
N LYS A 215 -22.61 43.30 -4.96
CA LYS A 215 -22.83 43.28 -3.51
C LYS A 215 -23.33 41.93 -3.01
N SER A 216 -24.23 41.28 -3.76
CA SER A 216 -24.72 39.93 -3.43
C SER A 216 -23.62 38.87 -3.54
N LEU A 217 -22.77 38.96 -4.58
CA LEU A 217 -21.62 38.07 -4.75
C LEU A 217 -20.62 38.25 -3.61
N TYR A 218 -20.34 39.50 -3.21
CA TYR A 218 -19.42 39.82 -2.11
C TYR A 218 -19.93 39.33 -0.74
N ALA A 219 -21.24 39.29 -0.53
CA ALA A 219 -21.84 38.79 0.71
C ALA A 219 -21.58 37.29 0.92
N GLU A 220 -21.49 36.51 -0.16
CA GLU A 220 -21.22 35.08 -0.12
C GLU A 220 -19.73 34.77 -0.33
N SER A 221 -18.98 34.70 0.78
CA SER A 221 -17.51 34.60 0.75
C SER A 221 -16.96 33.47 -0.13
N ARG A 222 -17.63 32.31 -0.15
CA ARG A 222 -17.21 31.15 -0.97
C ARG A 222 -17.36 31.42 -2.48
N LEU A 223 -18.44 32.09 -2.89
CA LEU A 223 -18.69 32.43 -4.29
C LEU A 223 -17.80 33.59 -4.75
N TRP A 224 -17.61 34.59 -3.90
CA TRP A 224 -16.66 35.68 -4.13
C TRP A 224 -15.24 35.16 -4.36
N ASP A 225 -14.73 34.35 -3.43
CA ASP A 225 -13.36 33.81 -3.52
C ASP A 225 -13.19 32.96 -4.78
N GLY A 226 -14.18 32.13 -5.12
CA GLY A 226 -14.16 31.35 -6.35
C GLY A 226 -14.15 32.22 -7.63
N MET A 227 -14.92 33.31 -7.66
CA MET A 227 -14.94 34.23 -8.79
C MET A 227 -13.66 35.07 -8.91
N VAL A 228 -13.05 35.47 -7.79
CA VAL A 228 -11.72 36.12 -7.80
C VAL A 228 -10.66 35.18 -8.39
N ILE A 229 -10.69 33.89 -8.02
CA ILE A 229 -9.82 32.87 -8.60
C ILE A 229 -10.03 32.81 -10.11
N VAL A 230 -11.27 32.65 -10.59
CA VAL A 230 -11.56 32.61 -12.04
C VAL A 230 -11.10 33.89 -12.75
N SER A 231 -11.30 35.06 -12.14
CA SER A 231 -10.85 36.35 -12.70
C SER A 231 -9.33 36.48 -12.83
N TRP A 232 -8.54 35.79 -12.00
CA TRP A 232 -7.08 35.74 -12.14
C TRP A 232 -6.64 35.17 -13.49
N PHE A 233 -7.28 34.08 -13.95
CA PHE A 233 -6.99 33.48 -15.25
C PHE A 233 -7.23 34.47 -16.40
N TRP A 234 -8.37 35.16 -16.38
CA TRP A 234 -8.72 36.13 -17.41
C TRP A 234 -7.78 37.34 -17.42
N LEU A 235 -7.36 37.82 -16.23
CA LEU A 235 -6.32 38.84 -16.12
C LEU A 235 -5.01 38.38 -16.75
N ALA A 236 -4.51 37.20 -16.36
CA ALA A 236 -3.26 36.66 -16.87
C ALA A 236 -3.31 36.45 -18.39
N GLY A 237 -4.41 35.89 -18.90
CA GLY A 237 -4.64 35.71 -20.33
C GLY A 237 -4.68 37.03 -21.10
N ALA A 238 -5.39 38.05 -20.59
CA ALA A 238 -5.46 39.37 -21.21
C ALA A 238 -4.09 40.07 -21.25
N VAL A 239 -3.31 39.97 -20.16
CA VAL A 239 -1.94 40.50 -20.11
C VAL A 239 -1.05 39.83 -21.16
N VAL A 240 -1.01 38.49 -21.20
CA VAL A 240 -0.17 37.76 -22.16
C VAL A 240 -0.57 38.07 -23.60
N LEU A 241 -1.88 38.05 -23.92
CA LEU A 241 -2.39 38.35 -25.26
C LEU A 241 -2.09 39.80 -25.69
N SER A 242 -2.13 40.76 -24.77
CA SER A 242 -1.81 42.16 -25.06
C SER A 242 -0.31 42.40 -25.31
N LEU A 243 0.56 41.65 -24.62
CA LEU A 243 2.01 41.79 -24.72
C LEU A 243 2.58 41.05 -25.93
N LEU A 244 1.92 40.01 -26.41
CA LEU A 244 2.46 39.09 -27.42
C LEU A 244 2.84 39.77 -28.75
N PRO A 245 2.01 40.65 -29.36
CA PRO A 245 2.41 41.36 -30.58
C PRO A 245 3.63 42.27 -30.37
N ALA A 246 3.67 42.98 -29.24
CA ALA A 246 4.77 43.87 -28.87
C ALA A 246 6.06 43.09 -28.59
N LEU A 247 5.97 41.91 -27.97
CA LEU A 247 7.08 41.02 -27.71
C LEU A 247 7.71 40.51 -29.01
N ILE A 248 6.88 39.98 -29.92
CA ILE A 248 7.37 39.41 -31.18
C ILE A 248 7.96 40.49 -32.08
N LYS A 249 7.33 41.66 -32.19
CA LYS A 249 7.82 42.76 -33.03
C LYS A 249 9.04 43.47 -32.42
N GLY A 250 9.00 43.77 -31.12
CA GLY A 250 9.96 44.65 -30.46
C GLY A 250 11.15 43.94 -29.83
N VAL A 251 11.01 42.67 -29.42
CA VAL A 251 12.10 41.92 -28.78
C VAL A 251 12.65 40.85 -29.71
N VAL A 252 11.78 40.03 -30.31
CA VAL A 252 12.19 38.91 -31.18
C VAL A 252 12.55 39.39 -32.60
N GLY A 253 11.84 40.40 -33.12
CA GLY A 253 11.94 40.83 -34.52
C GLY A 253 11.24 39.90 -35.51
N GLY A 254 10.17 39.23 -35.07
CA GLY A 254 9.38 38.31 -35.87
C GLY A 254 8.32 39.00 -36.72
N THR A 255 7.99 38.35 -37.84
CA THR A 255 6.89 38.75 -38.75
C THR A 255 5.51 38.50 -38.12
N GLU A 256 4.45 39.06 -38.72
CA GLU A 256 3.05 38.85 -38.31
C GLU A 256 2.67 37.35 -38.24
N GLY A 257 3.27 36.53 -39.11
CA GLY A 257 3.11 35.08 -39.08
C GLY A 257 3.57 34.45 -37.75
N VAL A 258 4.60 35.00 -37.11
CA VAL A 258 5.11 34.51 -35.81
C VAL A 258 4.15 34.88 -34.68
N VAL A 259 3.55 36.08 -34.72
CA VAL A 259 2.49 36.49 -33.77
C VAL A 259 1.31 35.52 -33.88
N THR A 260 0.87 35.24 -35.10
CA THR A 260 -0.23 34.31 -35.38
C THR A 260 0.07 32.90 -34.89
N LEU A 261 1.29 32.41 -35.12
CA LEU A 261 1.75 31.11 -34.63
C LEU A 261 1.70 31.03 -33.10
N CYS A 262 2.23 32.03 -32.40
CA CYS A 262 2.24 32.05 -30.93
C CYS A 262 0.81 32.15 -30.35
N LEU A 263 -0.06 32.96 -30.95
CA LEU A 263 -1.48 33.02 -30.59
C LEU A 263 -2.18 31.67 -30.78
N ALA A 264 -1.88 30.96 -31.88
CA ALA A 264 -2.40 29.63 -32.15
C ALA A 264 -1.99 28.62 -31.08
N ILE A 265 -0.70 28.59 -30.76
CA ILE A 265 -0.14 27.70 -29.74
C ILE A 265 -0.75 28.00 -28.37
N PHE A 266 -0.88 29.27 -28.01
CA PHE A 266 -1.48 29.67 -26.74
C PHE A 266 -2.94 29.21 -26.63
N ALA A 267 -3.76 29.44 -27.67
CA ALA A 267 -5.15 29.00 -27.68
C ALA A 267 -5.30 27.46 -27.64
N ILE A 268 -4.46 26.74 -28.39
CA ILE A 268 -4.41 25.27 -28.36
C ILE A 268 -3.99 24.77 -26.99
N GLY A 269 -3.00 25.40 -26.36
CA GLY A 269 -2.54 25.07 -25.01
C GLY A 269 -3.68 25.14 -23.99
N ILE A 270 -4.45 26.23 -23.98
CA ILE A 270 -5.63 26.36 -23.09
C ILE A 270 -6.66 25.27 -23.36
N ALA A 271 -6.96 24.99 -24.63
CA ALA A 271 -7.94 23.96 -24.99
C ALA A 271 -7.49 22.56 -24.51
N ILE A 272 -6.22 22.19 -24.71
CA ILE A 272 -5.67 20.92 -24.24
C ILE A 272 -5.68 20.86 -22.71
N GLY A 273 -5.26 21.93 -22.02
CA GLY A 273 -5.28 22.01 -20.56
C GLY A 273 -6.69 21.87 -19.99
N SER A 274 -7.66 22.53 -20.62
CA SER A 274 -9.08 22.46 -20.24
C SER A 274 -9.64 21.04 -20.39
N LEU A 275 -9.32 20.36 -21.49
CA LEU A 275 -9.74 18.97 -21.73
C LEU A 275 -9.08 18.00 -20.74
N PHE A 276 -7.81 18.21 -20.42
CA PHE A 276 -7.10 17.42 -19.42
C PHE A 276 -7.71 17.60 -18.02
N ALA A 277 -8.08 18.84 -17.66
CA ALA A 277 -8.75 19.13 -16.40
C ALA A 277 -10.12 18.42 -16.28
N ALA A 278 -10.86 18.37 -17.39
CA ALA A 278 -12.13 17.64 -17.47
C ALA A 278 -11.94 16.13 -17.27
N GLN A 279 -10.91 15.53 -17.88
CA GLN A 279 -10.58 14.11 -17.68
C GLN A 279 -10.23 13.80 -16.21
N LEU A 280 -9.57 14.71 -15.50
CA LEU A 280 -9.22 14.52 -14.09
C LEU A 280 -10.36 14.87 -13.10
N SER A 281 -11.50 15.35 -13.59
CA SER A 281 -12.65 15.83 -12.78
C SER A 281 -13.94 15.02 -13.00
N HIS A 282 -13.84 13.74 -13.36
CA HIS A 282 -14.98 12.90 -13.79
C HIS A 282 -16.15 12.75 -12.79
N VAL A 283 -15.91 12.88 -11.47
CA VAL A 283 -16.95 12.65 -10.44
C VAL A 283 -17.41 13.95 -9.80
N ARG A 284 -16.49 14.90 -9.62
CA ARG A 284 -16.72 16.25 -9.07
C ARG A 284 -15.64 17.19 -9.59
N PRO A 285 -15.87 18.52 -9.59
CA PRO A 285 -14.82 19.49 -9.90
C PRO A 285 -13.57 19.21 -9.03
N ASN A 286 -12.47 18.83 -9.68
CA ASN A 286 -11.24 18.50 -8.97
C ASN A 286 -10.44 19.78 -8.70
N LEU A 287 -10.73 20.39 -7.56
CA LEU A 287 -10.12 21.64 -7.14
C LEU A 287 -8.59 21.56 -7.08
N ALA A 288 -8.01 20.39 -6.79
CA ALA A 288 -6.55 20.20 -6.73
C ALA A 288 -5.79 20.64 -7.99
N LEU A 289 -6.46 20.69 -9.15
CA LEU A 289 -5.85 21.09 -10.42
C LEU A 289 -5.56 22.58 -10.52
N VAL A 290 -6.26 23.43 -9.78
CA VAL A 290 -6.08 24.89 -9.83
C VAL A 290 -4.74 25.35 -9.26
N PRO A 291 -4.33 24.96 -8.04
CA PRO A 291 -2.99 25.29 -7.58
C PRO A 291 -1.91 24.67 -8.48
N ILE A 292 -2.15 23.51 -9.10
CA ILE A 292 -1.22 22.92 -10.07
C ILE A 292 -1.09 23.80 -11.32
N GLY A 293 -2.22 24.23 -11.89
CA GLY A 293 -2.26 25.14 -13.03
C GLY A 293 -1.53 26.45 -12.75
N ALA A 294 -1.72 27.03 -11.56
CA ALA A 294 -1.02 28.22 -11.11
C ALA A 294 0.50 28.02 -10.94
N ILE A 295 0.94 26.87 -10.42
CA ILE A 295 2.37 26.52 -10.32
C ILE A 295 2.98 26.39 -11.72
N ILE A 296 2.29 25.73 -12.65
CA ILE A 296 2.73 25.62 -14.05
C ILE A 296 2.87 27.03 -14.65
N MET A 297 1.84 27.87 -14.56
CA MET A 297 1.91 29.26 -15.02
C MET A 297 3.06 30.05 -14.37
N GLY A 298 3.30 29.87 -13.07
CA GLY A 298 4.40 30.52 -12.36
C GLY A 298 5.78 30.07 -12.85
N VAL A 299 6.02 28.76 -12.97
CA VAL A 299 7.32 28.22 -13.43
C VAL A 299 7.59 28.62 -14.88
N LEU A 300 6.62 28.45 -15.77
CA LEU A 300 6.77 28.77 -17.18
C LEU A 300 6.79 30.29 -17.42
N GLY A 301 6.14 31.09 -16.57
CA GLY A 301 6.24 32.55 -16.60
C GLY A 301 7.63 33.06 -16.23
N LEU A 302 8.30 32.43 -15.24
CA LEU A 302 9.71 32.73 -14.92
C LEU A 302 10.63 32.33 -16.07
N ASP A 303 10.38 31.17 -16.70
CA ASP A 303 11.18 30.72 -17.84
C ASP A 303 11.00 31.65 -19.06
N LEU A 304 9.76 32.06 -19.37
CA LEU A 304 9.46 33.07 -20.39
C LEU A 304 10.16 34.38 -20.10
N SER A 305 10.08 34.88 -18.87
CA SER A 305 10.79 36.10 -18.48
C SER A 305 12.28 36.00 -18.76
N TRP A 306 12.88 34.85 -18.45
CA TRP A 306 14.30 34.62 -18.70
C TRP A 306 14.59 34.53 -20.19
N ALA A 307 13.84 33.73 -20.94
CA ALA A 307 13.99 33.56 -22.38
C ALA A 307 13.88 34.90 -23.12
N ILE A 308 12.89 35.72 -22.77
CA ILE A 308 12.68 37.08 -23.32
C ILE A 308 13.89 37.96 -22.98
N GLY A 309 14.38 37.93 -21.74
CA GLY A 309 15.50 38.76 -21.28
C GLY A 309 16.84 38.41 -21.93
N THR A 310 17.00 37.18 -22.44
CA THR A 310 18.23 36.72 -23.12
C THR A 310 18.13 36.68 -24.64
N THR A 311 16.98 37.04 -25.21
CA THR A 311 16.79 37.01 -26.66
C THR A 311 17.34 38.28 -27.30
N GLU A 312 18.25 38.13 -28.27
CA GLU A 312 18.72 39.23 -29.09
C GLU A 312 17.73 39.55 -30.21
N THR A 313 17.54 40.84 -30.48
CA THR A 313 16.59 41.30 -31.50
C THR A 313 17.14 41.06 -32.90
N ALA A 314 16.47 40.18 -33.65
CA ALA A 314 16.74 39.97 -35.07
C ALA A 314 15.80 40.84 -35.93
N LYS A 315 15.89 40.73 -37.27
CA LYS A 315 14.96 41.38 -38.20
C LYS A 315 14.27 40.34 -39.08
N ASP A 316 12.97 40.51 -39.27
CA ASP A 316 12.12 39.75 -40.19
C ASP A 316 12.17 38.22 -40.03
N ILE A 317 12.17 37.72 -38.79
CA ILE A 317 12.11 36.27 -38.53
C ILE A 317 10.77 35.71 -39.02
N THR A 318 10.82 34.72 -39.91
CA THR A 318 9.66 33.96 -40.37
C THR A 318 9.27 32.86 -39.35
N PRO A 319 8.02 32.34 -39.38
CA PRO A 319 7.59 31.26 -38.47
C PRO A 319 8.51 30.04 -38.46
N MET A 320 9.00 29.61 -39.62
CA MET A 320 9.93 28.48 -39.72
C MET A 320 11.30 28.79 -39.12
N ALA A 321 11.81 29.99 -39.34
CA ALA A 321 13.08 30.43 -38.74
C ALA A 321 12.95 30.57 -37.21
N PHE A 322 11.81 31.04 -36.71
CA PHE A 322 11.52 31.14 -35.29
C PHE A 322 11.52 29.77 -34.61
N LEU A 323 10.81 28.79 -35.18
CA LEU A 323 10.77 27.41 -34.69
C LEU A 323 12.11 26.68 -34.82
N GLY A 324 12.93 27.04 -35.82
CA GLY A 324 14.27 26.50 -35.99
C GLY A 324 15.29 27.05 -35.00
N SER A 325 15.01 28.20 -34.38
CA SER A 325 15.87 28.80 -33.35
C SER A 325 15.61 28.18 -31.97
N TRP A 326 16.66 27.99 -31.18
CA TRP A 326 16.52 27.48 -29.80
C TRP A 326 15.65 28.40 -28.93
N ALA A 327 15.86 29.72 -29.02
CA ALA A 327 15.08 30.70 -28.27
C ALA A 327 13.59 30.67 -28.66
N GLY A 328 13.28 30.66 -29.96
CA GLY A 328 11.90 30.62 -30.44
C GLY A 328 11.19 29.31 -30.13
N PHE A 329 11.87 28.17 -30.28
CA PHE A 329 11.32 26.86 -29.89
C PHE A 329 11.01 26.77 -28.39
N ARG A 330 11.93 27.25 -27.53
CA ARG A 330 11.72 27.32 -26.08
C ARG A 330 10.51 28.20 -25.73
N MET A 331 10.45 29.43 -26.26
CA MET A 331 9.33 30.34 -26.03
C MET A 331 7.98 29.75 -26.47
N VAL A 332 7.95 29.03 -27.60
CA VAL A 332 6.75 28.31 -28.07
C VAL A 332 6.29 27.26 -27.07
N ILE A 333 7.21 26.45 -26.55
CA ILE A 333 6.90 25.45 -25.51
C ILE A 333 6.38 26.15 -24.26
N ASP A 334 7.04 27.21 -23.81
CA ASP A 334 6.64 27.90 -22.59
C ASP A 334 5.27 28.56 -22.74
N PHE A 335 4.97 29.18 -23.89
CA PHE A 335 3.63 29.69 -24.17
C PHE A 335 2.60 28.57 -24.19
N ALA A 336 2.89 27.43 -24.82
CA ALA A 336 1.98 26.29 -24.85
C ALA A 336 1.68 25.75 -23.43
N LEU A 337 2.72 25.56 -22.62
CA LEU A 337 2.61 24.99 -21.28
C LEU A 337 2.05 25.99 -20.26
N PHE A 338 2.37 27.27 -20.38
CA PHE A 338 1.74 28.33 -19.59
C PHE A 338 0.23 28.36 -19.84
N ALA A 339 -0.17 28.32 -21.11
CA ALA A 339 -1.58 28.32 -21.50
C ALA A 339 -2.29 27.02 -21.07
N PHE A 340 -1.61 25.88 -21.17
CA PHE A 340 -2.07 24.61 -20.60
C PHE A 340 -2.32 24.69 -19.09
N GLY A 341 -1.41 25.30 -18.33
CA GLY A 341 -1.59 25.58 -16.90
C GLY A 341 -2.82 26.45 -16.63
N GLY A 342 -3.07 27.46 -17.49
CA GLY A 342 -4.28 28.28 -17.44
C GLY A 342 -5.57 27.47 -17.63
N GLY A 343 -5.59 26.52 -18.58
CA GLY A 343 -6.72 25.60 -18.79
C GLY A 343 -6.98 24.68 -17.58
N LEU A 344 -5.91 24.17 -16.93
CA LEU A 344 -6.03 23.41 -15.68
C LEU A 344 -6.57 24.25 -14.52
N PHE A 345 -6.33 25.55 -14.57
CA PHE A 345 -6.71 26.50 -13.52
C PHE A 345 -8.17 26.93 -13.63
N VAL A 346 -8.64 27.35 -14.82
CA VAL A 346 -9.95 27.99 -14.96
C VAL A 346 -11.13 27.01 -14.90
N VAL A 347 -11.03 25.87 -15.58
CA VAL A 347 -12.15 24.90 -15.73
C VAL A 347 -12.66 24.39 -14.38
N PRO A 348 -11.82 23.80 -13.50
CA PRO A 348 -12.31 23.28 -12.22
C PRO A 348 -12.72 24.39 -11.25
N ALA A 349 -12.05 25.56 -11.29
CA ALA A 349 -12.47 26.72 -10.50
C ALA A 349 -13.88 27.18 -10.88
N PHE A 350 -14.14 27.34 -12.17
CA PHE A 350 -15.42 27.85 -12.66
C PHE A 350 -16.55 26.82 -12.51
N ALA A 351 -16.27 25.54 -12.79
CA ALA A 351 -17.21 24.44 -12.55
C ALA A 351 -17.60 24.33 -11.06
N ALA A 352 -16.65 24.61 -10.15
CA ALA A 352 -16.93 24.61 -8.72
C ALA A 352 -17.87 25.76 -8.31
N VAL A 353 -17.65 26.98 -8.81
CA VAL A 353 -18.55 28.10 -8.50
C VAL A 353 -19.96 27.84 -9.03
N GLN A 354 -20.10 27.26 -10.23
CA GLN A 354 -21.40 26.86 -10.78
C GLN A 354 -22.11 25.82 -9.91
N ALA A 355 -21.36 24.86 -9.35
CA ALA A 355 -21.88 23.83 -8.48
C ALA A 355 -22.27 24.37 -7.09
N TRP A 356 -21.57 25.40 -6.59
CA TRP A 356 -21.87 26.04 -5.30
C TRP A 356 -23.04 27.03 -5.37
N SER A 357 -23.33 27.56 -6.56
CA SER A 357 -24.39 28.55 -6.75
C SER A 357 -25.78 27.90 -6.69
N ALA A 358 -26.69 28.49 -5.92
CA ALA A 358 -28.06 28.01 -5.86
C ALA A 358 -28.75 28.12 -7.25
N PRO A 359 -29.59 27.15 -7.65
CA PRO A 359 -30.22 27.15 -8.98
C PRO A 359 -31.05 28.41 -9.30
N SER A 360 -31.59 29.10 -8.28
CA SER A 360 -32.43 30.30 -8.37
C SER A 360 -31.66 31.60 -8.63
N GLU A 361 -30.33 31.59 -8.48
CA GLU A 361 -29.48 32.77 -8.63
C GLU A 361 -28.21 32.51 -9.45
N ARG A 362 -28.06 31.30 -9.98
CA ARG A 362 -26.86 30.87 -10.71
C ARG A 362 -26.51 31.80 -11.86
N ALA A 363 -27.48 32.26 -12.66
CA ALA A 363 -27.18 33.16 -13.77
C ALA A 363 -26.75 34.54 -13.28
N ARG A 364 -27.34 35.03 -12.19
CA ARG A 364 -26.93 36.28 -11.51
C ARG A 364 -25.51 36.19 -10.92
N VAL A 365 -25.14 35.07 -10.32
CA VAL A 365 -23.77 34.82 -9.82
C VAL A 365 -22.76 34.82 -10.97
N ILE A 366 -23.07 34.14 -12.07
CA ILE A 366 -22.23 34.12 -13.28
C ILE A 366 -22.13 35.53 -13.89
N ALA A 367 -23.24 36.27 -13.92
CA ALA A 367 -23.26 37.65 -14.42
C ALA A 367 -22.35 38.58 -13.62
N ALA A 368 -22.41 38.50 -12.28
CA ALA A 368 -21.50 39.21 -11.37
C ALA A 368 -20.05 38.79 -11.60
N GLY A 369 -19.81 37.48 -11.81
CA GLY A 369 -18.51 36.94 -12.19
C GLY A 369 -17.96 37.53 -13.50
N ASN A 370 -18.78 37.62 -14.55
CA ASN A 370 -18.37 38.21 -15.83
C ASN A 370 -17.99 39.69 -15.69
N ILE A 371 -18.72 40.45 -14.85
CA ILE A 371 -18.39 41.85 -14.53
C ILE A 371 -17.01 41.91 -13.85
N LEU A 372 -16.77 41.05 -12.87
CA LEU A 372 -15.50 40.98 -12.15
C LEU A 372 -14.34 40.59 -13.09
N GLN A 373 -14.56 39.64 -14.00
CA GLN A 373 -13.57 39.23 -15.01
C GLN A 373 -13.24 40.40 -15.96
N ALA A 374 -14.26 41.12 -16.45
CA ALA A 374 -14.07 42.29 -17.29
C ALA A 374 -13.27 43.39 -16.55
N ALA A 375 -13.59 43.64 -15.28
CA ALA A 375 -12.84 44.58 -14.44
C ALA A 375 -11.36 44.18 -14.31
N PHE A 376 -11.09 42.90 -14.02
CA PHE A 376 -9.73 42.37 -13.88
C PHE A 376 -8.91 42.47 -15.19
N MET A 377 -9.53 42.15 -16.33
CA MET A 377 -8.88 42.30 -17.64
C MET A 377 -8.53 43.77 -17.93
N VAL A 378 -9.48 44.69 -17.75
CA VAL A 378 -9.26 46.12 -18.03
C VAL A 378 -8.21 46.71 -17.09
N VAL A 379 -8.33 46.47 -15.77
CA VAL A 379 -7.36 46.96 -14.78
C VAL A 379 -5.98 46.37 -15.03
N GLY A 380 -5.89 45.07 -15.32
CA GLY A 380 -4.63 44.40 -15.64
C GLY A 380 -3.96 44.98 -16.88
N SER A 381 -4.70 45.16 -17.98
CA SER A 381 -4.18 45.76 -19.22
C SER A 381 -3.76 47.21 -19.04
N LEU A 382 -4.52 48.03 -18.31
CA LEU A 382 -4.15 49.41 -18.01
C LEU A 382 -2.92 49.50 -17.12
N PHE A 383 -2.82 48.63 -16.12
CA PHE A 383 -1.64 48.54 -15.25
C PHE A 383 -0.39 48.19 -16.06
N VAL A 384 -0.47 47.20 -16.94
CA VAL A 384 0.62 46.81 -17.85
C VAL A 384 0.99 47.95 -18.80
N ALA A 385 0.01 48.63 -19.39
CA ALA A 385 0.26 49.80 -20.24
C ALA A 385 0.99 50.91 -19.47
N GLY A 386 0.61 51.16 -18.21
CA GLY A 386 1.31 52.09 -17.33
C GLY A 386 2.76 51.68 -17.03
N LEU A 387 3.01 50.39 -16.79
CA LEU A 387 4.37 49.87 -16.59
C LEU A 387 5.22 50.00 -17.86
N GLN A 388 4.65 49.74 -19.03
CA GLN A 388 5.34 49.94 -20.32
C GLN A 388 5.66 51.42 -20.56
N ALA A 389 4.72 52.33 -20.24
CA ALA A 389 4.95 53.77 -20.33
C ALA A 389 6.04 54.26 -19.37
N ALA A 390 6.21 53.59 -18.23
CA ALA A 390 7.30 53.83 -17.27
C ALA A 390 8.65 53.22 -17.72
N GLY A 391 8.71 52.57 -18.90
CA GLY A 391 9.93 52.00 -19.46
C GLY A 391 10.29 50.59 -18.94
N LEU A 392 9.38 49.91 -18.24
CA LEU A 392 9.63 48.55 -17.76
C LEU A 392 9.66 47.56 -18.94
N SER A 393 10.70 46.71 -19.00
CA SER A 393 10.82 45.72 -20.07
C SER A 393 9.76 44.63 -19.99
N ILE A 394 9.38 44.07 -21.14
CA ILE A 394 8.37 43.00 -21.22
C ILE A 394 8.77 41.78 -20.38
N ALA A 395 10.07 41.46 -20.31
CA ALA A 395 10.59 40.38 -19.46
C ALA A 395 10.18 40.56 -17.99
N TRP A 396 10.38 41.76 -17.41
CA TRP A 396 10.01 42.04 -16.02
C TRP A 396 8.50 41.99 -15.77
N ILE A 397 7.68 42.27 -16.78
CA ILE A 397 6.22 42.12 -16.68
C ILE A 397 5.84 40.63 -16.60
N PHE A 398 6.45 39.77 -17.42
CA PHE A 398 6.28 38.31 -17.31
C PHE A 398 6.80 37.76 -15.97
N PHE A 399 7.91 38.29 -15.45
CA PHE A 399 8.42 37.96 -14.11
C PHE A 399 7.39 38.28 -13.01
N GLY A 400 6.82 39.49 -13.05
CA GLY A 400 5.77 39.89 -12.11
C GLY A 400 4.52 39.01 -12.20
N LEU A 401 4.10 38.67 -13.42
CA LEU A 401 2.97 37.76 -13.66
C LEU A 401 3.24 36.35 -13.11
N ALA A 402 4.48 35.87 -13.21
CA ALA A 402 4.91 34.58 -12.69
C ALA A 402 4.86 34.54 -11.16
N LEU A 403 5.40 35.56 -10.48
CA LEU A 403 5.33 35.69 -9.02
C LEU A 403 3.89 35.78 -8.53
N ALA A 404 3.05 36.55 -9.21
CA ALA A 404 1.64 36.66 -8.87
C ALA A 404 0.88 35.33 -9.09
N SER A 405 1.28 34.53 -10.09
CA SER A 405 0.75 33.17 -10.29
C SER A 405 1.11 32.25 -9.12
N PHE A 406 2.34 32.31 -8.58
CA PHE A 406 2.68 31.60 -7.33
C PHE A 406 1.89 32.11 -6.12
N ALA A 407 1.70 33.43 -5.99
CA ALA A 407 0.89 34.01 -4.92
C ALA A 407 -0.57 33.52 -4.97
N SER A 408 -1.11 33.29 -6.18
CA SER A 408 -2.46 32.73 -6.36
C SER A 408 -2.60 31.32 -5.76
N VAL A 409 -1.54 30.51 -5.74
CA VAL A 409 -1.55 29.17 -5.11
C VAL A 409 -1.86 29.27 -3.62
N TRP A 410 -1.18 30.18 -2.93
CA TRP A 410 -1.40 30.42 -1.50
C TRP A 410 -2.82 30.93 -1.24
N PHE A 411 -3.32 31.85 -2.07
CA PHE A 411 -4.68 32.35 -1.98
C PHE A 411 -5.71 31.24 -2.15
N VAL A 412 -5.57 30.42 -3.20
CA VAL A 412 -6.47 29.30 -3.53
C VAL A 412 -6.52 28.27 -2.40
N LEU A 413 -5.36 27.83 -1.89
CA LEU A 413 -5.30 26.84 -0.82
C LEU A 413 -5.89 27.36 0.50
N ASN A 414 -5.71 28.64 0.80
CA ASN A 414 -6.25 29.23 2.02
C ASN A 414 -7.78 29.44 1.94
N LYS A 415 -8.31 29.83 0.77
CA LYS A 415 -9.73 30.16 0.60
C LYS A 415 -10.66 28.97 0.39
N TRP A 416 -10.18 27.88 -0.21
CA TRP A 416 -11.02 26.70 -0.44
C TRP A 416 -11.24 25.79 0.77
N GLY A 417 -10.65 26.13 1.92
CA GLY A 417 -10.86 25.42 3.17
C GLY A 417 -10.34 23.97 3.13
N LYS A 418 -10.81 23.18 4.10
CA LYS A 418 -10.26 21.84 4.38
C LYS A 418 -10.47 20.84 3.23
N GLU A 419 -11.57 20.93 2.50
CA GLU A 419 -11.89 20.02 1.40
C GLU A 419 -10.90 20.15 0.23
N GLY A 420 -10.57 21.38 -0.16
CA GLY A 420 -9.61 21.64 -1.24
C GLY A 420 -8.19 21.18 -0.88
N VAL A 421 -7.77 21.41 0.37
CA VAL A 421 -6.47 20.95 0.89
C VAL A 421 -6.41 19.42 0.93
N ARG A 422 -7.48 18.75 1.36
CA ARG A 422 -7.57 17.29 1.38
C ARG A 422 -7.44 16.69 -0.01
N ASP A 423 -8.19 17.24 -0.98
CA ASP A 423 -8.19 16.75 -2.37
C ASP A 423 -6.83 16.98 -3.05
N PHE A 424 -6.20 18.13 -2.79
CA PHE A 424 -4.83 18.41 -3.23
C PHE A 424 -3.82 17.44 -2.62
N GLY A 425 -3.90 17.20 -1.31
CA GLY A 425 -3.09 16.21 -0.63
C GLY A 425 -3.27 14.80 -1.20
N ALA A 426 -4.51 14.39 -1.47
CA ALA A 426 -4.81 13.07 -2.04
C ALA A 426 -4.18 12.90 -3.43
N LEU A 427 -4.29 13.93 -4.28
CA LEU A 427 -3.66 13.93 -5.61
C LEU A 427 -2.14 13.88 -5.49
N LEU A 428 -1.56 14.67 -4.58
CA LEU A 428 -0.11 14.70 -4.33
C LEU A 428 0.41 13.34 -3.87
N PHE A 429 -0.26 12.70 -2.91
CA PHE A 429 0.11 11.36 -2.43
C PHE A 429 -0.09 10.28 -3.49
N ARG A 430 -1.10 10.40 -4.35
CA ARG A 430 -1.28 9.49 -5.50
C ARG A 430 -0.16 9.67 -6.54
N ALA A 431 0.22 10.90 -6.85
CA ALA A 431 1.27 11.19 -7.83
C ALA A 431 2.66 10.79 -7.33
N MET A 432 3.01 11.21 -6.11
CA MET A 432 4.34 10.95 -5.54
C MET A 432 4.43 9.50 -5.04
N PHE A 433 3.60 9.11 -4.09
CA PHE A 433 3.70 7.82 -3.40
C PHE A 433 2.92 6.69 -4.07
N ARG A 434 2.33 6.89 -5.26
CA ARG A 434 1.49 5.89 -5.95
C ARG A 434 0.49 5.24 -5.00
N THR A 435 -0.12 6.09 -4.17
CA THR A 435 -0.94 5.66 -3.04
C THR A 435 -2.13 4.84 -3.52
N GLU A 436 -2.22 3.61 -3.01
CA GLU A 436 -3.35 2.70 -3.23
C GLU A 436 -4.15 2.59 -1.93
N VAL A 437 -5.47 2.76 -2.00
CA VAL A 437 -6.37 2.65 -0.84
C VAL A 437 -7.29 1.46 -1.07
N ARG A 438 -7.33 0.53 -0.12
CA ARG A 438 -8.14 -0.69 -0.15
C ARG A 438 -9.11 -0.71 1.03
N GLY A 439 -10.31 -1.24 0.84
CA GLY A 439 -11.29 -1.41 1.91
C GLY A 439 -11.95 -0.10 2.37
N LEU A 440 -12.06 0.91 1.50
CA LEU A 440 -12.71 2.18 1.86
C LEU A 440 -14.19 1.98 2.23
N GLU A 441 -14.81 0.96 1.64
CA GLU A 441 -16.15 0.47 1.92
C GLU A 441 -16.32 -0.09 3.35
N ASN A 442 -15.23 -0.42 4.05
CA ASN A 442 -15.27 -0.87 5.44
C ASN A 442 -15.45 0.29 6.43
N LEU A 443 -15.34 1.55 5.98
CA LEU A 443 -15.61 2.69 6.86
C LEU A 443 -17.10 2.70 7.27
N PRO A 444 -17.40 2.71 8.58
CA PRO A 444 -18.78 2.76 9.01
C PRO A 444 -19.48 4.05 8.55
N PRO A 445 -20.82 4.05 8.43
CA PRO A 445 -21.57 5.24 8.04
C PRO A 445 -21.42 6.36 9.08
N ALA A 446 -21.63 7.61 8.63
CA ALA A 446 -21.60 8.79 9.49
C ALA A 446 -22.55 8.64 10.68
N GLY A 447 -22.12 9.07 11.86
CA GLY A 447 -22.86 8.90 13.12
C GLY A 447 -22.54 7.61 13.90
N THR A 448 -21.73 6.70 13.34
CA THR A 448 -21.21 5.54 14.08
C THR A 448 -20.09 5.97 15.03
N ARG A 449 -20.14 5.52 16.29
CA ARG A 449 -19.05 5.68 17.25
C ARG A 449 -17.86 4.83 16.81
N MET A 450 -16.82 5.47 16.30
CA MET A 450 -15.68 4.75 15.72
C MET A 450 -14.33 5.32 16.17
N LEU A 451 -13.38 4.41 16.35
CA LEU A 451 -11.98 4.69 16.60
C LEU A 451 -11.14 4.09 15.47
N ILE A 452 -10.50 4.95 14.67
CA ILE A 452 -9.62 4.54 13.58
C ILE A 452 -8.23 4.31 14.17
N ALA A 453 -7.76 3.07 14.10
CA ALA A 453 -6.54 2.59 14.73
C ALA A 453 -5.49 2.17 13.68
N PRO A 454 -4.71 3.11 13.13
CA PRO A 454 -3.61 2.82 12.22
C PRO A 454 -2.34 2.34 12.93
N ASN A 455 -1.52 1.54 12.25
CA ASN A 455 -0.10 1.39 12.62
C ASN A 455 0.68 2.69 12.33
N HIS A 456 1.84 2.85 12.96
CA HIS A 456 2.67 4.05 12.77
C HIS A 456 4.08 3.75 12.27
N VAL A 457 4.30 3.98 10.97
CA VAL A 457 5.50 3.63 10.21
C VAL A 457 6.30 4.82 9.68
N SER A 458 5.68 6.00 9.53
CA SER A 458 6.37 7.20 9.03
C SER A 458 5.70 8.51 9.46
N LEU A 459 6.43 9.62 9.35
CA LEU A 459 5.87 10.96 9.63
C LEU A 459 4.77 11.37 8.62
N VAL A 460 4.66 10.70 7.46
CA VAL A 460 3.60 11.00 6.48
C VAL A 460 2.28 10.33 6.80
N ASP A 461 2.23 9.40 7.76
CA ASP A 461 1.04 8.58 8.01
C ASP A 461 -0.19 9.44 8.38
N GLY A 462 -0.02 10.43 9.27
CA GLY A 462 -1.10 11.35 9.65
C GLY A 462 -1.61 12.19 8.48
N PRO A 463 -0.74 12.95 7.78
CA PRO A 463 -1.12 13.68 6.58
C PRO A 463 -1.73 12.81 5.48
N LEU A 464 -1.21 11.61 5.27
CA LEU A 464 -1.73 10.63 4.32
C LEU A 464 -3.15 10.21 4.68
N LEU A 465 -3.41 9.86 5.94
CA LEU A 465 -4.74 9.49 6.42
C LEU A 465 -5.72 10.66 6.27
N HIS A 466 -5.32 11.88 6.61
CA HIS A 466 -6.15 13.06 6.40
C HIS A 466 -6.52 13.24 4.93
N ALA A 467 -5.55 13.04 4.01
CA ALA A 467 -5.75 13.17 2.57
C ALA A 467 -6.72 12.12 1.99
N ILE A 468 -6.65 10.87 2.45
CA ILE A 468 -7.42 9.76 1.85
C ILE A 468 -8.78 9.50 2.50
N LEU A 469 -8.95 9.85 3.79
CA LEU A 469 -10.18 9.55 4.51
C LEU A 469 -11.32 10.47 4.03
N PRO A 470 -12.48 9.94 3.62
CA PRO A 470 -13.61 10.73 3.15
C PRO A 470 -14.32 11.49 4.27
N ILE A 471 -13.97 11.22 5.52
CA ILE A 471 -14.53 11.83 6.74
C ILE A 471 -13.57 12.86 7.36
N ASP A 472 -14.11 13.91 8.00
CA ASP A 472 -13.34 14.88 8.80
C ASP A 472 -13.12 14.28 10.20
N ALA A 473 -12.01 13.54 10.38
CA ALA A 473 -11.68 12.90 11.64
C ALA A 473 -10.80 13.77 12.54
N THR A 474 -11.01 13.69 13.85
CA THR A 474 -10.17 14.34 14.86
C THR A 474 -8.94 13.49 15.15
N PHE A 475 -7.75 14.08 15.00
CA PHE A 475 -6.48 13.39 15.22
C PHE A 475 -6.03 13.52 16.67
N ALA A 476 -5.77 12.38 17.32
CA ALA A 476 -5.16 12.34 18.63
C ALA A 476 -3.63 12.32 18.47
N VAL A 477 -2.96 13.41 18.88
CA VAL A 477 -1.54 13.65 18.61
C VAL A 477 -0.76 13.81 19.92
N ASP A 478 0.41 13.18 20.01
CA ASP A 478 1.31 13.36 21.15
C ASP A 478 1.73 14.84 21.32
N THR A 479 1.81 15.30 22.56
CA THR A 479 2.12 16.71 22.88
C THR A 479 3.51 17.13 22.37
N GLY A 480 4.51 16.24 22.41
CA GLY A 480 5.85 16.53 21.88
C GLY A 480 5.87 16.67 20.37
N ILE A 481 5.14 15.81 19.65
CA ILE A 481 4.97 15.91 18.19
C ILE A 481 4.23 17.20 17.84
N ALA A 482 3.18 17.56 18.58
CA ALA A 482 2.40 18.76 18.31
C ALA A 482 3.20 20.07 18.46
N GLN A 483 4.26 20.08 19.26
CA GLN A 483 5.15 21.23 19.42
C GLN A 483 6.15 21.40 18.26
N ALA A 484 6.39 20.37 17.46
CA ALA A 484 7.31 20.43 16.34
C ALA A 484 6.86 21.44 15.27
N TRP A 485 7.79 22.23 14.74
CA TRP A 485 7.49 23.31 13.80
C TRP A 485 6.76 22.81 12.53
N TRP A 486 7.16 21.65 12.02
CA TRP A 486 6.56 21.03 10.84
C TRP A 486 5.15 20.51 11.13
N ALA A 487 4.92 19.97 12.33
CA ALA A 487 3.61 19.44 12.74
C ALA A 487 2.59 20.58 12.89
N LYS A 488 3.00 21.75 13.39
CA LYS A 488 2.13 22.93 13.52
C LYS A 488 1.46 23.34 12.19
N ILE A 489 2.14 23.16 11.06
CA ILE A 489 1.56 23.44 9.74
C ILE A 489 0.40 22.48 9.47
N PHE A 490 0.61 21.18 9.70
CA PHE A 490 -0.42 20.16 9.56
C PHE A 490 -1.58 20.34 10.55
N LEU A 491 -1.29 20.62 11.82
CA LEU A 491 -2.28 20.79 12.88
C LEU A 491 -3.17 22.02 12.72
N LYS A 492 -2.75 23.03 11.96
CA LYS A 492 -3.63 24.14 11.55
C LYS A 492 -4.71 23.71 10.56
N MET A 493 -4.48 22.62 9.81
CA MET A 493 -5.39 22.15 8.76
C MET A 493 -6.37 21.08 9.27
N VAL A 494 -6.03 20.37 10.35
CA VAL A 494 -6.84 19.26 10.89
C VAL A 494 -7.42 19.57 12.26
N ARG A 495 -8.56 18.95 12.58
CA ARG A 495 -9.02 18.88 13.98
C ARG A 495 -8.06 17.96 14.72
N HIS A 496 -7.57 18.41 15.87
CA HIS A 496 -6.67 17.61 16.67
C HIS A 496 -6.91 17.85 18.15
N ILE A 497 -6.56 16.83 18.95
CA ILE A 497 -6.44 16.93 20.40
C ILE A 497 -5.05 16.43 20.79
N THR A 498 -4.42 17.13 21.74
CA THR A 498 -3.12 16.72 22.25
C THR A 498 -3.30 15.71 23.37
N ILE A 499 -2.57 14.59 23.29
CA ILE A 499 -2.47 13.61 24.36
C ILE A 499 -1.16 13.86 25.11
N ASP A 500 -1.27 13.95 26.43
CA ASP A 500 -0.15 13.94 27.35
C ASP A 500 -0.26 12.66 28.22
N PRO A 501 0.68 11.72 28.11
CA PRO A 501 0.68 10.50 28.92
C PRO A 501 0.67 10.76 30.44
N THR A 502 1.11 11.94 30.87
CA THR A 502 1.16 12.33 32.28
C THR A 502 -0.16 12.93 32.78
N LYS A 503 -1.10 13.28 31.87
CA LYS A 503 -2.38 13.92 32.22
C LYS A 503 -3.57 13.06 31.83
N PRO A 504 -4.30 12.48 32.80
CA PRO A 504 -5.46 11.61 32.51
C PRO A 504 -6.67 12.33 31.89
N LEU A 505 -6.68 13.67 31.85
CA LEU A 505 -7.81 14.45 31.31
C LEU A 505 -7.97 14.29 29.78
N GLY A 506 -6.89 14.21 29.01
CA GLY A 506 -6.98 14.08 27.54
C GLY A 506 -7.68 12.80 27.08
N ALA A 507 -7.59 11.71 27.86
CA ALA A 507 -8.32 10.47 27.58
C ALA A 507 -9.84 10.61 27.82
N ARG A 508 -10.27 11.44 28.77
CA ARG A 508 -11.70 11.70 29.02
C ARG A 508 -12.34 12.48 27.89
N ASP A 509 -11.63 13.47 27.36
CA ASP A 509 -12.14 14.28 26.25
C ASP A 509 -12.26 13.43 24.98
N LEU A 510 -11.29 12.56 24.70
CA LEU A 510 -11.38 11.57 23.63
C LEU A 510 -12.58 10.63 23.77
N ILE A 511 -12.84 10.12 24.98
CA ILE A 511 -14.04 9.29 25.23
C ILE A 511 -15.31 10.06 24.89
N LYS A 512 -15.41 11.34 25.29
CA LYS A 512 -16.59 12.18 24.99
C LYS A 512 -16.77 12.41 23.49
N LEU A 513 -15.69 12.70 22.76
CA LEU A 513 -15.73 12.91 21.31
C LEU A 513 -16.20 11.65 20.58
N VAL A 514 -15.59 10.50 20.90
CA VAL A 514 -15.96 9.22 20.28
C VAL A 514 -17.39 8.80 20.66
N ALA A 515 -17.79 8.99 21.93
CA ALA A 515 -19.15 8.69 22.38
C ALA A 515 -20.22 9.60 21.72
N GLY A 516 -19.83 10.83 21.38
CA GLY A 516 -20.61 11.79 20.58
C GLY A 516 -20.61 11.48 19.08
N SER A 517 -20.11 10.31 18.65
CA SER A 517 -20.03 9.88 17.27
C SER A 517 -19.11 10.73 16.37
N GLU A 518 -18.15 11.44 16.96
CA GLU A 518 -17.08 12.08 16.20
C GLU A 518 -15.98 11.04 15.90
N PRO A 519 -15.62 10.80 14.63
CA PRO A 519 -14.57 9.84 14.29
C PRO A 519 -13.21 10.34 14.77
N VAL A 520 -12.47 9.48 15.48
CA VAL A 520 -11.14 9.79 15.99
C VAL A 520 -10.09 8.88 15.36
N VAL A 521 -9.00 9.47 14.88
CA VAL A 521 -7.78 8.74 14.48
C VAL A 521 -6.80 8.76 15.64
N ILE A 522 -6.37 7.59 16.10
CA ILE A 522 -5.36 7.45 17.15
C ILE A 522 -4.38 6.34 16.78
N PHE A 523 -3.08 6.66 16.76
CA PHE A 523 -2.03 5.67 16.57
C PHE A 523 -1.82 4.88 17.87
N PRO A 524 -2.27 3.61 17.99
CA PRO A 524 -2.30 2.92 19.27
C PRO A 524 -0.91 2.63 19.84
N GLU A 525 0.12 2.62 18.98
CA GLU A 525 1.53 2.45 19.34
C GLU A 525 2.11 3.67 20.07
N GLY A 526 1.49 4.85 19.96
CA GLY A 526 1.92 6.11 20.59
C GLY A 526 3.28 6.65 20.10
N ARG A 527 3.94 5.96 19.17
CA ARG A 527 5.24 6.32 18.60
C ARG A 527 5.40 5.69 17.22
N LEU A 528 6.34 6.23 16.44
CA LEU A 528 6.82 5.60 15.22
C LEU A 528 7.60 4.32 15.54
N THR A 529 7.41 3.29 14.70
CA THR A 529 8.19 2.05 14.77
C THR A 529 9.68 2.31 14.53
N LEU A 530 10.53 1.59 15.26
CA LEU A 530 12.00 1.62 15.10
C LEU A 530 12.56 0.36 14.41
N SER A 531 11.72 -0.67 14.26
CA SER A 531 12.09 -1.95 13.68
C SER A 531 11.27 -2.33 12.44
N GLY A 532 10.13 -1.67 12.21
CA GLY A 532 9.17 -2.03 11.17
C GLY A 532 8.12 -3.03 11.64
N SER A 533 8.32 -3.62 12.83
CA SER A 533 7.36 -4.49 13.52
C SER A 533 6.34 -3.64 14.30
N LEU A 534 5.25 -4.29 14.74
CA LEU A 534 4.28 -3.68 15.64
C LEU A 534 4.91 -3.45 17.03
N MET A 535 4.86 -2.21 17.50
CA MET A 535 5.33 -1.84 18.83
C MET A 535 4.26 -2.12 19.89
N LYS A 536 4.58 -1.84 21.16
CA LYS A 536 3.62 -1.91 22.26
C LYS A 536 2.38 -1.06 21.95
N VAL A 537 1.21 -1.68 22.03
CA VAL A 537 -0.09 -1.00 21.99
C VAL A 537 -0.43 -0.47 23.39
N TYR A 538 -0.87 0.78 23.50
CA TYR A 538 -1.25 1.37 24.78
C TYR A 538 -2.69 1.03 25.18
N ASP A 539 -2.86 0.51 26.39
CA ASP A 539 -4.17 0.19 26.97
C ASP A 539 -5.12 1.40 27.02
N GLY A 540 -4.57 2.62 27.12
CA GLY A 540 -5.37 3.85 27.12
C GLY A 540 -6.23 4.00 25.86
N THR A 541 -5.68 3.62 24.70
CA THR A 541 -6.41 3.62 23.42
C THR A 541 -7.54 2.61 23.44
N ALA A 542 -7.29 1.39 23.96
CA ALA A 542 -8.31 0.37 24.09
C ALA A 542 -9.44 0.78 25.05
N MET A 543 -9.09 1.45 26.15
CA MET A 543 -10.07 1.98 27.11
C MET A 543 -10.96 3.09 26.51
N ILE A 544 -10.46 3.87 25.56
CA ILE A 544 -11.28 4.86 24.84
C ILE A 544 -12.36 4.14 24.03
N ALA A 545 -11.97 3.12 23.25
CA ALA A 545 -12.92 2.31 22.48
C ALA A 545 -13.95 1.59 23.37
N ASP A 546 -13.48 0.94 24.45
CA ASP A 546 -14.33 0.23 25.41
C ASP A 546 -15.34 1.16 26.09
N LYS A 547 -14.89 2.30 26.64
CA LYS A 547 -15.78 3.23 27.37
C LYS A 547 -16.72 4.03 26.48
N ALA A 548 -16.33 4.30 25.24
CA ALA A 548 -17.20 4.98 24.28
C ALA A 548 -18.17 4.01 23.59
N ASP A 549 -18.08 2.70 23.86
CA ASP A 549 -18.79 1.65 23.12
C ASP A 549 -18.61 1.80 21.61
N ALA A 550 -17.35 2.00 21.19
CA ALA A 550 -16.99 2.31 19.82
C ALA A 550 -16.45 1.08 19.08
N VAL A 551 -16.71 1.01 17.78
CA VAL A 551 -16.03 0.06 16.91
C VAL A 551 -14.61 0.53 16.61
N VAL A 552 -13.65 -0.39 16.60
CA VAL A 552 -12.28 -0.11 16.18
C VAL A 552 -12.18 -0.41 14.70
N VAL A 553 -11.73 0.54 13.90
CA VAL A 553 -11.42 0.38 12.47
C VAL A 553 -9.91 0.23 12.33
N PRO A 554 -9.37 -0.99 12.16
CA PRO A 554 -7.94 -1.18 12.02
C PRO A 554 -7.49 -0.69 10.65
N VAL A 555 -6.40 0.08 10.60
CA VAL A 555 -5.85 0.57 9.34
C VAL A 555 -4.39 0.15 9.23
N ARG A 556 -4.02 -0.43 8.08
CA ARG A 556 -2.66 -0.85 7.80
C ARG A 556 -2.04 0.00 6.70
N ILE A 557 -0.97 0.72 7.05
CA ILE A 557 -0.14 1.54 6.17
C ILE A 557 1.15 0.77 5.89
N GLU A 558 1.43 0.52 4.61
CA GLU A 558 2.63 -0.16 4.13
C GLU A 558 3.35 0.62 3.05
N GLY A 559 4.66 0.43 2.96
CA GLY A 559 5.54 1.13 2.01
C GLY A 559 6.06 2.46 2.54
N ALA A 560 5.28 3.15 3.37
CA ALA A 560 5.66 4.44 3.95
C ALA A 560 6.91 4.33 4.86
N GLN A 561 7.16 3.17 5.48
CA GLN A 561 8.38 2.87 6.23
C GLN A 561 9.67 2.95 5.39
N ARG A 562 9.57 2.90 4.06
CA ARG A 562 10.70 3.04 3.12
C ARG A 562 10.99 4.50 2.78
N SER A 563 10.10 5.43 3.12
CA SER A 563 10.33 6.84 2.88
C SER A 563 11.52 7.33 3.72
N HIS A 564 12.14 8.44 3.30
CA HIS A 564 13.13 9.12 4.13
C HIS A 564 12.53 9.76 5.40
N LEU A 565 11.19 9.79 5.49
CA LEU A 565 10.40 10.30 6.61
C LEU A 565 10.05 9.21 7.64
N SER A 566 10.57 8.00 7.45
CA SER A 566 10.57 6.90 8.42
C SER A 566 11.82 6.94 9.31
N TYR A 567 11.71 6.39 10.52
CA TYR A 567 12.85 6.25 11.44
C TYR A 567 13.74 5.03 11.13
N LEU A 568 13.32 4.14 10.23
CA LEU A 568 14.13 3.00 9.79
C LEU A 568 15.30 3.45 8.92
N LYS A 569 16.52 3.04 9.27
CA LYS A 569 17.77 3.39 8.57
C LYS A 569 17.97 2.56 7.29
N HIS A 570 18.88 3.01 6.42
CA HIS A 570 19.20 2.32 5.15
C HIS A 570 19.65 0.86 5.33
N GLY A 571 20.30 0.54 6.45
CA GLY A 571 20.70 -0.83 6.79
C GLY A 571 19.58 -1.73 7.31
N GLN A 572 18.38 -1.19 7.56
CA GLN A 572 17.21 -1.91 8.06
C GLN A 572 16.16 -2.15 6.97
N ILE A 573 16.06 -1.24 5.99
CA ILE A 573 15.11 -1.33 4.89
C ILE A 573 15.63 -0.54 3.69
N LYS A 574 15.19 -0.95 2.48
CA LYS A 574 15.52 -0.23 1.25
C LYS A 574 14.73 1.07 1.13
N ARG A 575 15.41 2.18 1.45
CA ARG A 575 14.84 3.53 1.38
C ARG A 575 14.56 3.98 -0.06
N SER A 576 13.53 4.81 -0.21
CA SER A 576 13.13 5.47 -1.46
C SER A 576 12.48 6.82 -1.12
N TRP A 577 12.61 7.82 -1.97
CA TRP A 577 11.94 9.12 -1.75
C TRP A 577 10.41 9.01 -1.87
N PHE A 578 9.94 8.28 -2.88
CA PHE A 578 8.52 8.12 -3.17
C PHE A 578 8.15 6.64 -3.37
N PRO A 579 8.26 5.82 -2.31
CA PRO A 579 7.87 4.41 -2.37
C PRO A 579 6.37 4.31 -2.67
N LYS A 580 5.96 3.20 -3.30
CA LYS A 580 4.53 2.86 -3.37
C LYS A 580 4.01 2.71 -1.94
N VAL A 581 2.93 3.42 -1.60
CA VAL A 581 2.26 3.31 -0.30
C VAL A 581 0.89 2.65 -0.50
N THR A 582 0.58 1.65 0.33
CA THR A 582 -0.74 1.01 0.35
C THR A 582 -1.37 1.25 1.71
N VAL A 583 -2.61 1.75 1.72
CA VAL A 583 -3.41 1.89 2.93
C VAL A 583 -4.60 0.96 2.84
N THR A 584 -4.64 -0.04 3.71
CA THR A 584 -5.72 -1.02 3.81
C THR A 584 -6.56 -0.72 5.04
N ILE A 585 -7.83 -0.36 4.83
CA ILE A 585 -8.82 -0.18 5.90
C ILE A 585 -9.52 -1.53 6.08
N LEU A 586 -9.35 -2.14 7.25
CA LEU A 586 -9.94 -3.45 7.56
C LEU A 586 -11.37 -3.31 8.10
N PRO A 587 -12.18 -4.39 8.06
CA PRO A 587 -13.51 -4.41 8.65
C PRO A 587 -13.50 -3.96 10.12
N PRO A 588 -14.48 -3.17 10.56
CA PRO A 588 -14.59 -2.70 11.94
C PRO A 588 -14.78 -3.88 12.91
N VAL A 589 -14.13 -3.81 14.06
CA VAL A 589 -14.18 -4.84 15.11
C VAL A 589 -14.60 -4.20 16.43
N LYS A 590 -15.55 -4.84 17.12
CA LYS A 590 -15.88 -4.48 18.51
C LYS A 590 -14.98 -5.28 19.45
N LEU A 591 -14.36 -4.60 20.43
CA LEU A 591 -13.51 -5.26 21.41
C LEU A 591 -14.38 -6.14 22.33
N SER A 592 -14.15 -7.45 22.33
CA SER A 592 -14.85 -8.38 23.21
C SER A 592 -14.12 -8.47 24.54
N ILE A 593 -14.69 -7.86 25.59
CA ILE A 593 -14.11 -7.82 26.94
C ILE A 593 -15.17 -8.32 27.91
N ASP A 594 -14.81 -9.28 28.76
CA ASP A 594 -15.69 -9.81 29.80
C ASP A 594 -16.21 -8.67 30.71
N GLU A 595 -17.54 -8.55 30.80
CA GLU A 595 -18.25 -7.52 31.56
C GLU A 595 -18.01 -7.63 33.07
N SER A 596 -17.66 -8.82 33.58
CA SER A 596 -17.35 -9.04 34.99
C SER A 596 -16.04 -8.39 35.43
N LEU A 597 -15.11 -8.15 34.49
CA LEU A 597 -13.81 -7.57 34.78
C LEU A 597 -13.93 -6.08 35.13
N LYS A 598 -13.23 -5.66 36.19
CA LYS A 598 -13.24 -4.27 36.69
C LYS A 598 -11.83 -3.71 36.88
N GLY A 599 -11.71 -2.38 36.85
CA GLY A 599 -10.47 -1.68 37.18
C GLY A 599 -9.28 -2.08 36.29
N LYS A 600 -8.17 -2.51 36.91
CA LYS A 600 -6.91 -2.84 36.22
C LYS A 600 -7.04 -4.08 35.33
N THR A 601 -7.80 -5.10 35.73
CA THR A 601 -7.93 -6.33 34.95
C THR A 601 -8.72 -6.10 33.67
N ARG A 602 -9.79 -5.28 33.72
CA ARG A 602 -10.52 -4.86 32.52
C ARG A 602 -9.63 -4.08 31.55
N ARG A 603 -8.81 -3.15 32.08
CA ARG A 603 -7.87 -2.37 31.26
C ARG A 603 -6.86 -3.25 30.54
N ASN A 604 -6.29 -4.23 31.25
CA ASN A 604 -5.33 -5.16 30.66
C ASN A 604 -6.00 -6.04 29.58
N ALA A 605 -7.22 -6.51 29.83
CA ALA A 605 -7.99 -7.29 28.86
C ALA A 605 -8.32 -6.48 27.61
N ALA A 606 -8.75 -5.21 27.76
CA ALA A 606 -8.99 -4.30 26.65
C ALA A 606 -7.71 -4.06 25.83
N GLY A 607 -6.59 -3.79 26.50
CA GLY A 607 -5.29 -3.62 25.86
C GLY A 607 -4.86 -4.86 25.06
N ALA A 608 -4.99 -6.06 25.64
CA ALA A 608 -4.70 -7.32 24.97
C ALA A 608 -5.61 -7.54 23.75
N ALA A 609 -6.91 -7.27 23.87
CA ALA A 609 -7.87 -7.39 22.76
C ALA A 609 -7.53 -6.44 21.60
N LEU A 610 -7.20 -5.18 21.89
CA LEU A 610 -6.77 -4.23 20.86
C LEU A 610 -5.43 -4.67 20.24
N GLN A 611 -4.49 -5.17 21.04
CA GLN A 611 -3.23 -5.70 20.52
C GLN A 611 -3.47 -6.88 19.57
N ASP A 612 -4.35 -7.81 19.91
CA ASP A 612 -4.71 -8.93 19.04
C ASP A 612 -5.35 -8.44 17.73
N VAL A 613 -6.22 -7.42 17.77
CA VAL A 613 -6.77 -6.77 16.57
C VAL A 613 -5.66 -6.18 15.69
N MET A 614 -4.67 -5.51 16.26
CA MET A 614 -3.55 -4.95 15.51
C MET A 614 -2.64 -6.03 14.91
N ILE A 615 -2.43 -7.13 15.63
CA ILE A 615 -1.65 -8.30 15.17
C ILE A 615 -2.39 -9.01 14.03
N ASP A 616 -3.69 -9.26 14.17
CA ASP A 616 -4.52 -9.86 13.13
C ASP A 616 -4.53 -9.01 11.86
N ALA A 617 -4.59 -7.67 12.02
CA ALA A 617 -4.51 -6.74 10.90
C ALA A 617 -3.19 -6.88 10.11
N MET A 618 -2.06 -7.16 10.77
CA MET A 618 -0.80 -7.44 10.08
C MET A 618 -0.87 -8.71 9.24
N VAL A 619 -1.43 -9.79 9.78
CA VAL A 619 -1.48 -11.09 9.08
C VAL A 619 -2.52 -11.08 7.95
N LYS A 620 -3.69 -10.47 8.17
CA LYS A 620 -4.73 -10.32 7.12
C LYS A 620 -4.24 -9.51 5.92
N ASN A 621 -3.34 -8.55 6.14
CA ASN A 621 -2.77 -7.73 5.09
C ASN A 621 -1.47 -8.31 4.51
N ALA A 622 -0.97 -9.44 5.03
CA ALA A 622 0.21 -10.09 4.48
C ALA A 622 -0.07 -10.57 3.04
N MET A 623 0.92 -10.47 2.16
CA MET A 623 0.83 -10.98 0.79
C MET A 623 0.95 -12.51 0.78
N LEU A 624 -0.18 -13.18 1.01
CA LEU A 624 -0.28 -14.64 1.08
C LEU A 624 -0.63 -15.28 -0.27
N ASP A 625 -1.13 -14.49 -1.22
CA ASP A 625 -1.56 -14.95 -2.55
C ASP A 625 -0.42 -14.85 -3.58
N GLN A 626 0.73 -15.44 -3.23
CA GLN A 626 1.91 -15.54 -4.06
C GLN A 626 2.70 -16.81 -3.75
N THR A 627 3.60 -17.18 -4.65
CA THR A 627 4.57 -18.27 -4.44
C THR A 627 5.74 -17.81 -3.57
N LEU A 628 6.52 -18.76 -3.04
CA LEU A 628 7.73 -18.45 -2.27
C LEU A 628 8.80 -17.73 -3.10
N PHE A 629 8.89 -18.02 -4.40
CA PHE A 629 9.84 -17.35 -5.29
C PHE A 629 9.42 -15.89 -5.56
N GLU A 630 8.14 -15.63 -5.77
CA GLU A 630 7.60 -14.27 -5.88
C GLU A 630 7.74 -13.49 -4.57
N ALA A 631 7.56 -14.15 -3.43
CA ALA A 631 7.79 -13.55 -2.13
C ALA A 631 9.27 -13.18 -1.92
N LEU A 632 10.20 -14.01 -2.38
CA LEU A 632 11.64 -13.68 -2.45
C LEU A 632 11.90 -12.46 -3.35
N ALA A 633 11.24 -12.38 -4.51
CA ALA A 633 11.33 -11.24 -5.41
C ALA A 633 10.77 -9.94 -4.81
N HIS A 634 9.67 -10.02 -4.04
CA HIS A 634 9.17 -8.89 -3.26
C HIS A 634 10.14 -8.47 -2.15
N ALA A 635 10.69 -9.43 -1.41
CA ALA A 635 11.69 -9.16 -0.38
C ALA A 635 12.94 -8.48 -0.98
N TYR A 636 13.42 -8.94 -2.14
CA TYR A 636 14.51 -8.26 -2.87
C TYR A 636 14.15 -6.82 -3.29
N ARG A 637 12.93 -6.58 -3.76
CA ARG A 637 12.50 -5.23 -4.19
C ARG A 637 12.43 -4.24 -3.03
N ASP A 638 12.00 -4.69 -1.86
CA ASP A 638 11.59 -3.81 -0.76
C ASP A 638 12.53 -3.83 0.45
N ARG A 639 13.26 -4.94 0.64
CA ARG A 639 14.10 -5.19 1.83
C ARG A 639 15.59 -5.35 1.50
N ASP A 640 15.98 -5.48 0.23
CA ASP A 640 17.40 -5.58 -0.12
C ASP A 640 18.16 -4.29 0.21
N THR A 641 19.02 -4.38 1.23
CA THR A 641 19.95 -3.31 1.61
C THR A 641 21.36 -3.56 1.05
N GLY A 642 21.55 -4.56 0.18
CA GLY A 642 22.86 -4.96 -0.35
C GLY A 642 23.73 -5.77 0.63
N LYS A 643 23.26 -6.02 1.85
CA LYS A 643 23.97 -6.83 2.86
C LYS A 643 23.97 -8.32 2.50
N VAL A 644 24.88 -9.06 3.12
CA VAL A 644 24.87 -10.53 3.10
C VAL A 644 23.61 -11.02 3.82
N LEU A 645 22.83 -11.85 3.14
CA LEU A 645 21.59 -12.45 3.66
C LEU A 645 21.87 -13.84 4.25
N ILE A 646 22.69 -14.66 3.61
CA ILE A 646 23.01 -16.01 4.07
C ILE A 646 24.53 -16.20 4.09
N GLN A 647 25.05 -16.68 5.21
CA GLN A 647 26.43 -17.11 5.40
C GLN A 647 26.49 -18.55 5.90
N ASP A 648 27.56 -19.26 5.58
CA ASP A 648 27.85 -20.59 6.14
C ASP A 648 29.34 -20.74 6.54
N PRO A 649 29.71 -21.80 7.28
CA PRO A 649 31.10 -22.08 7.68
C PRO A 649 32.07 -22.33 6.52
N LEU A 650 31.58 -22.56 5.30
CA LEU A 650 32.42 -22.73 4.12
C LEU A 650 32.88 -21.39 3.53
N GLY A 651 32.47 -20.26 4.14
CA GLY A 651 32.76 -18.91 3.66
C GLY A 651 31.81 -18.45 2.56
N THR A 652 30.75 -19.21 2.25
CA THR A 652 29.78 -18.80 1.24
C THR A 652 28.99 -17.61 1.77
N GLN A 653 28.86 -16.56 0.95
CA GLN A 653 28.06 -15.38 1.27
C GLN A 653 27.09 -15.06 0.13
N LEU A 654 25.80 -15.18 0.42
CA LEU A 654 24.72 -14.88 -0.51
C LEU A 654 24.04 -13.58 -0.12
N THR A 655 24.06 -12.59 -1.01
CA THR A 655 23.11 -11.46 -0.98
C THR A 655 21.81 -11.89 -1.67
N TYR A 656 20.74 -11.09 -1.58
CA TYR A 656 19.52 -11.36 -2.35
C TYR A 656 19.79 -11.54 -3.85
N ARG A 657 20.64 -10.69 -4.43
CA ARG A 657 21.02 -10.76 -5.84
C ARG A 657 21.70 -12.09 -6.18
N LYS A 658 22.64 -12.53 -5.34
CA LYS A 658 23.35 -13.81 -5.54
C LYS A 658 22.42 -15.01 -5.34
N LEU A 659 21.50 -14.96 -4.38
CA LEU A 659 20.51 -16.02 -4.16
C LEU A 659 19.55 -16.15 -5.35
N LEU A 660 18.99 -15.04 -5.83
CA LEU A 660 18.09 -15.02 -7.00
C LEU A 660 18.82 -15.50 -8.26
N LEU A 661 20.00 -14.95 -8.55
CA LEU A 661 20.79 -15.36 -9.72
C LEU A 661 21.18 -16.84 -9.64
N GLY A 662 21.65 -17.29 -8.46
CA GLY A 662 21.98 -18.70 -8.24
C GLY A 662 20.78 -19.61 -8.46
N ALA A 663 19.61 -19.23 -7.95
CA ALA A 663 18.37 -19.99 -8.12
C ALA A 663 17.96 -20.07 -9.60
N GLN A 664 18.00 -18.96 -10.34
CA GLN A 664 17.64 -18.94 -11.77
C GLN A 664 18.60 -19.78 -12.61
N VAL A 665 19.91 -19.62 -12.40
CA VAL A 665 20.93 -20.38 -13.14
C VAL A 665 20.80 -21.88 -12.86
N LEU A 666 20.63 -22.25 -11.58
CA LEU A 666 20.50 -23.65 -11.20
C LEU A 666 19.18 -24.26 -11.70
N SER A 667 18.08 -23.50 -11.65
CA SER A 667 16.77 -23.97 -12.10
C SER A 667 16.77 -24.44 -13.56
N ARG A 668 17.51 -23.76 -14.44
CA ARG A 668 17.66 -24.15 -15.86
C ARG A 668 18.31 -25.52 -16.05
N LYS A 669 19.26 -25.87 -15.18
CA LYS A 669 19.92 -27.18 -15.23
C LYS A 669 19.04 -28.28 -14.63
N LEU A 670 18.30 -27.95 -13.56
CA LEU A 670 17.42 -28.89 -12.87
C LEU A 670 16.08 -29.13 -13.59
N GLU A 671 15.71 -28.23 -14.52
CA GLU A 671 14.50 -28.36 -15.34
C GLU A 671 14.53 -29.62 -16.24
N GLN A 672 15.73 -30.11 -16.58
CA GLN A 672 15.93 -31.31 -17.39
C GLN A 672 15.72 -32.59 -16.55
N GLY A 673 14.68 -33.36 -16.90
CA GLY A 673 14.40 -34.67 -16.29
C GLY A 673 13.40 -34.68 -15.13
N SER A 674 12.58 -33.63 -15.01
CA SER A 674 11.36 -33.60 -14.17
C SER A 674 10.29 -32.78 -14.88
N ILE A 675 9.02 -32.93 -14.50
CA ILE A 675 7.91 -32.08 -14.95
C ILE A 675 7.40 -31.17 -13.82
N VAL A 676 6.56 -30.20 -14.19
CA VAL A 676 5.96 -29.27 -13.22
C VAL A 676 5.07 -30.05 -12.25
N GLY A 677 5.25 -29.82 -10.95
CA GLY A 677 4.53 -30.52 -9.89
C GLY A 677 5.25 -31.76 -9.33
N ASP A 678 6.32 -32.24 -9.97
CA ASP A 678 7.07 -33.39 -9.47
C ASP A 678 7.70 -33.12 -8.11
N ASN A 679 7.70 -34.16 -7.27
CA ASN A 679 8.43 -34.17 -6.01
C ASN A 679 9.90 -34.52 -6.27
N VAL A 680 10.80 -33.58 -6.01
CA VAL A 680 12.26 -33.76 -6.15
C VAL A 680 12.86 -33.91 -4.76
N GLY A 681 13.53 -35.04 -4.51
CA GLY A 681 14.18 -35.30 -3.23
C GLY A 681 15.35 -34.35 -3.00
N VAL A 682 15.42 -33.75 -1.83
CA VAL A 682 16.53 -32.88 -1.42
C VAL A 682 17.19 -33.48 -0.19
N LEU A 683 18.43 -33.94 -0.35
CA LEU A 683 19.26 -34.57 0.67
C LEU A 683 20.52 -33.72 0.89
N LEU A 684 20.38 -32.59 1.58
CA LEU A 684 21.45 -31.60 1.75
C LEU A 684 21.58 -31.16 3.22
N PRO A 685 22.78 -30.73 3.67
CA PRO A 685 22.98 -30.18 4.99
C PRO A 685 22.52 -28.72 5.04
N ASN A 686 22.37 -28.18 6.26
CA ASN A 686 22.23 -26.74 6.48
C ASN A 686 23.47 -26.02 5.94
N SER A 687 23.30 -25.31 4.84
CA SER A 687 24.33 -24.60 4.09
C SER A 687 23.69 -23.47 3.29
N ALA A 688 24.47 -22.57 2.71
CA ALA A 688 23.92 -21.59 1.78
C ALA A 688 23.36 -22.26 0.50
N GLY A 689 23.95 -23.40 0.10
CA GLY A 689 23.57 -24.13 -1.12
C GLY A 689 22.14 -24.67 -1.12
N VAL A 690 21.64 -25.16 0.03
CA VAL A 690 20.26 -25.68 0.10
C VAL A 690 19.21 -24.59 -0.13
N ALA A 691 19.47 -23.34 0.27
CA ALA A 691 18.57 -22.22 -0.03
C ALA A 691 18.49 -21.94 -1.55
N VAL A 692 19.62 -22.04 -2.26
CA VAL A 692 19.68 -21.88 -3.72
C VAL A 692 18.93 -23.01 -4.43
N VAL A 693 19.14 -24.26 -4.01
CA VAL A 693 18.45 -25.45 -4.56
C VAL A 693 16.95 -25.35 -4.32
N PHE A 694 16.55 -25.02 -3.09
CA PHE A 694 15.14 -24.88 -2.72
C PHE A 694 14.46 -23.86 -3.63
N MET A 695 15.02 -22.65 -3.75
CA MET A 695 14.46 -21.58 -4.60
C MET A 695 14.54 -21.90 -6.10
N ALA A 696 15.56 -22.62 -6.55
CA ALA A 696 15.66 -23.07 -7.93
C ALA A 696 14.47 -23.97 -8.29
N LEU A 697 14.15 -24.96 -7.44
CA LEU A 697 12.99 -25.83 -7.62
C LEU A 697 11.67 -25.05 -7.60
N GLN A 698 11.54 -24.06 -6.70
CA GLN A 698 10.35 -23.18 -6.69
C GLN A 698 10.19 -22.43 -8.03
N SER A 699 11.29 -21.90 -8.61
CA SER A 699 11.24 -21.14 -9.87
C SER A 699 10.68 -21.96 -11.04
N ILE A 700 10.99 -23.26 -11.08
CA ILE A 700 10.51 -24.18 -12.12
C ILE A 700 9.26 -24.97 -11.69
N GLY A 701 8.65 -24.66 -10.55
CA GLY A 701 7.42 -25.31 -10.10
C GLY A 701 7.56 -26.80 -9.74
N ARG A 702 8.75 -27.24 -9.28
CA ARG A 702 8.99 -28.56 -8.68
C ARG A 702 8.85 -28.46 -7.16
N VAL A 703 8.41 -29.53 -6.52
CA VAL A 703 8.15 -29.56 -5.07
C VAL A 703 9.34 -30.24 -4.37
N PRO A 704 10.12 -29.52 -3.56
CA PRO A 704 11.18 -30.15 -2.78
C PRO A 704 10.59 -31.12 -1.76
N ALA A 705 10.99 -32.39 -1.84
CA ALA A 705 10.73 -33.40 -0.82
C ALA A 705 11.97 -33.51 0.08
N MET A 706 11.93 -32.89 1.25
CA MET A 706 13.12 -32.73 2.11
C MET A 706 13.39 -34.03 2.87
N LEU A 707 14.42 -34.78 2.46
CA LEU A 707 14.69 -36.11 3.00
C LEU A 707 15.49 -36.02 4.31
N ASN A 708 15.01 -36.71 5.35
CA ASN A 708 15.69 -36.80 6.63
C ASN A 708 16.82 -37.85 6.57
N PHE A 709 18.03 -37.40 6.29
CA PHE A 709 19.23 -38.26 6.22
C PHE A 709 19.53 -39.00 7.53
N SER A 710 18.98 -38.56 8.66
CA SER A 710 19.20 -39.20 9.96
C SER A 710 18.17 -40.27 10.32
N ALA A 711 17.12 -40.46 9.51
CA ALA A 711 16.08 -41.46 9.75
C ALA A 711 16.50 -42.89 9.36
N GLY A 712 17.65 -43.05 8.71
CA GLY A 712 18.14 -44.32 8.18
C GLY A 712 17.54 -44.70 6.82
N PRO A 713 18.15 -45.65 6.09
CA PRO A 713 17.77 -45.98 4.70
C PRO A 713 16.32 -46.41 4.53
N VAL A 714 15.80 -47.29 5.40
CA VAL A 714 14.43 -47.82 5.32
C VAL A 714 13.39 -46.70 5.34
N ASN A 715 13.52 -45.76 6.28
CA ASN A 715 12.61 -44.64 6.43
C ASN A 715 12.72 -43.63 5.28
N VAL A 716 13.94 -43.38 4.78
CA VAL A 716 14.14 -42.50 3.62
C VAL A 716 13.52 -43.09 2.36
N LEU A 717 13.67 -44.40 2.13
CA LEU A 717 13.04 -45.07 0.99
C LEU A 717 11.51 -45.10 1.12
N ALA A 718 10.97 -45.30 2.32
CA ALA A 718 9.52 -45.20 2.55
C ALA A 718 8.99 -43.78 2.26
N ALA A 719 9.73 -42.75 2.67
CA ALA A 719 9.42 -41.36 2.36
C ALA A 719 9.47 -41.07 0.85
N MET A 720 10.49 -41.58 0.16
CA MET A 720 10.61 -41.48 -1.30
C MET A 720 9.44 -42.18 -2.00
N LYS A 721 9.06 -43.37 -1.55
CA LYS A 721 7.89 -44.10 -2.07
C LYS A 721 6.62 -43.28 -1.86
N ALA A 722 6.37 -42.79 -0.65
CA ALA A 722 5.17 -42.01 -0.33
C ALA A 722 5.00 -40.77 -1.24
N ALA A 723 6.10 -40.06 -1.50
CA ALA A 723 6.11 -38.87 -2.33
C ALA A 723 6.47 -39.12 -3.80
N GLN A 724 6.61 -40.38 -4.24
CA GLN A 724 7.02 -40.75 -5.60
C GLN A 724 8.28 -40.03 -6.09
N VAL A 725 9.29 -39.94 -5.22
CA VAL A 725 10.56 -39.28 -5.53
C VAL A 725 11.40 -40.16 -6.45
N THR A 726 11.61 -39.70 -7.69
CA THR A 726 12.41 -40.40 -8.72
C THR A 726 13.78 -39.77 -8.95
N THR A 727 13.99 -38.53 -8.50
CA THR A 727 15.28 -37.82 -8.57
C THR A 727 15.62 -37.25 -7.20
N VAL A 728 16.85 -37.44 -6.75
CA VAL A 728 17.37 -36.92 -5.47
C VAL A 728 18.61 -36.05 -5.71
N LEU A 729 18.56 -34.82 -5.20
CA LEU A 729 19.65 -33.85 -5.24
C LEU A 729 20.50 -33.96 -3.96
N THR A 730 21.81 -34.09 -4.11
CA THR A 730 22.76 -34.25 -2.99
C THR A 730 24.14 -33.66 -3.30
N SER A 731 25.07 -33.74 -2.35
CA SER A 731 26.46 -33.29 -2.47
C SER A 731 27.43 -34.38 -2.04
N ARG A 732 28.50 -34.60 -2.81
CA ARG A 732 29.56 -35.57 -2.47
C ARG A 732 30.25 -35.22 -1.15
N ALA A 733 30.58 -33.94 -0.99
CA ALA A 733 31.22 -33.45 0.24
C ALA A 733 30.33 -33.65 1.47
N PHE A 734 29.00 -33.59 1.31
CA PHE A 734 28.07 -33.89 2.39
C PHE A 734 28.02 -35.38 2.72
N ILE A 735 27.97 -36.24 1.70
CA ILE A 735 27.93 -37.70 1.88
C ILE A 735 29.17 -38.19 2.62
N GLU A 736 30.35 -37.75 2.20
CA GLU A 736 31.62 -38.12 2.81
C GLU A 736 31.69 -37.67 4.28
N LYS A 737 31.41 -36.39 4.55
CA LYS A 737 31.43 -35.84 5.92
C LYS A 737 30.35 -36.44 6.82
N GLY A 738 29.20 -36.77 6.25
CA GLY A 738 28.07 -37.39 6.95
C GLY A 738 28.16 -38.90 7.07
N LYS A 739 29.14 -39.56 6.43
CA LYS A 739 29.28 -41.02 6.33
C LYS A 739 27.99 -41.70 5.84
N LEU A 740 27.40 -41.15 4.78
CA LEU A 740 26.08 -41.54 4.27
C LEU A 740 26.13 -42.60 3.15
N ASP A 741 27.27 -43.26 2.93
CA ASP A 741 27.48 -44.18 1.79
C ASP A 741 26.43 -45.28 1.70
N LYS A 742 26.05 -45.87 2.84
CA LYS A 742 25.00 -46.90 2.92
C LYS A 742 23.63 -46.37 2.51
N LEU A 743 23.32 -45.13 2.88
CA LEU A 743 22.05 -44.49 2.52
C LEU A 743 22.03 -44.18 1.02
N ILE A 744 23.14 -43.70 0.48
CA ILE A 744 23.29 -43.37 -0.95
C ILE A 744 23.15 -44.61 -1.81
N ALA A 745 23.84 -45.70 -1.48
CA ALA A 745 23.70 -46.97 -2.19
C ALA A 745 22.24 -47.49 -2.20
N ALA A 746 21.51 -47.30 -1.10
CA ALA A 746 20.09 -47.65 -1.02
C ALA A 746 19.20 -46.76 -1.92
N ILE A 747 19.52 -45.47 -2.02
CA ILE A 747 18.79 -44.51 -2.86
C ILE A 747 19.06 -44.75 -4.35
N GLU A 748 20.30 -45.04 -4.75
CA GLU A 748 20.68 -45.31 -6.15
C GLU A 748 19.90 -46.46 -6.76
N GLY A 749 19.48 -47.44 -5.95
CA GLY A 749 18.62 -48.54 -6.39
C GLY A 749 17.18 -48.16 -6.74
N GLN A 750 16.71 -46.95 -6.38
CA GLN A 750 15.31 -46.53 -6.55
C GLN A 750 15.13 -45.17 -7.23
N ALA A 751 16.13 -44.29 -7.21
CA ALA A 751 16.05 -42.95 -7.75
C ALA A 751 17.36 -42.50 -8.39
N ARG A 752 17.26 -41.60 -9.37
CA ARG A 752 18.40 -40.96 -10.00
C ARG A 752 19.05 -39.98 -9.02
N LEU A 753 20.33 -40.17 -8.72
CA LEU A 753 21.13 -39.20 -7.98
C LEU A 753 21.71 -38.11 -8.89
N VAL A 754 21.57 -36.87 -8.44
CA VAL A 754 22.16 -35.69 -9.08
C VAL A 754 23.04 -34.97 -8.06
N TYR A 755 24.34 -34.97 -8.32
CA TYR A 755 25.32 -34.29 -7.49
C TYR A 755 25.42 -32.82 -7.90
N LEU A 756 25.27 -31.91 -6.93
CA LEU A 756 25.30 -30.47 -7.18
C LEU A 756 26.66 -29.99 -7.70
N GLU A 757 27.75 -30.69 -7.36
CA GLU A 757 29.08 -30.41 -7.88
C GLU A 757 29.14 -30.58 -9.41
N ASP A 758 28.51 -31.61 -9.96
CA ASP A 758 28.48 -31.89 -11.40
C ASP A 758 27.61 -30.85 -12.12
N VAL A 759 26.45 -30.55 -11.54
CA VAL A 759 25.57 -29.49 -12.06
C VAL A 759 26.32 -28.17 -12.09
N ARG A 760 27.05 -27.83 -11.02
CA ARG A 760 27.86 -26.61 -10.95
C ARG A 760 28.96 -26.58 -11.99
N ALA A 761 29.65 -27.70 -12.23
CA ALA A 761 30.69 -27.81 -13.26
C ALA A 761 30.14 -27.59 -14.67
N SER A 762 28.86 -27.92 -14.90
CA SER A 762 28.18 -27.71 -16.18
C SER A 762 27.70 -26.27 -16.44
N ILE A 763 27.80 -25.35 -15.46
CA ILE A 763 27.30 -23.98 -15.59
C ILE A 763 28.28 -23.12 -16.41
N GLY A 764 27.85 -22.72 -17.61
CA GLY A 764 28.60 -21.83 -18.49
C GLY A 764 28.28 -20.35 -18.32
N LEU A 765 28.96 -19.48 -19.07
CA LEU A 765 28.68 -18.04 -19.11
C LEU A 765 27.27 -17.75 -19.64
N MET A 766 26.82 -18.49 -20.65
CA MET A 766 25.51 -18.32 -21.25
C MET A 766 24.37 -18.62 -20.27
N ASP A 767 24.55 -19.60 -19.38
CA ASP A 767 23.57 -19.91 -18.32
C ASP A 767 23.44 -18.74 -17.34
N LYS A 768 24.56 -18.06 -17.01
CA LYS A 768 24.56 -16.87 -16.14
C LYS A 768 23.86 -15.69 -16.79
N ILE A 769 24.13 -15.41 -18.07
CA ILE A 769 23.47 -14.34 -18.82
C ILE A 769 21.97 -14.59 -18.88
N LYS A 770 21.58 -15.82 -19.24
CA LYS A 770 20.17 -16.21 -19.32
C LYS A 770 19.48 -16.19 -17.94
N GLY A 771 20.14 -16.62 -16.88
CA GLY A 771 19.62 -16.53 -15.52
C GLY A 771 19.49 -15.07 -15.03
N PHE A 772 20.39 -14.19 -15.46
CA PHE A 772 20.25 -12.74 -15.23
C PHE A 772 19.05 -12.16 -15.98
N ALA A 773 18.82 -12.60 -17.22
CA ALA A 773 17.66 -12.18 -18.03
C ALA A 773 16.32 -12.64 -17.45
N ASP A 774 16.25 -13.84 -16.84
CA ASP A 774 15.05 -14.31 -16.11
C ASP A 774 14.74 -13.41 -14.89
N GLY A 775 15.76 -12.75 -14.33
CA GLY A 775 15.62 -11.74 -13.30
C GLY A 775 14.90 -12.27 -12.05
N ILE A 776 13.83 -11.58 -11.66
CA ILE A 776 13.07 -11.84 -10.44
C ILE A 776 11.77 -12.61 -10.68
N HIS A 777 11.52 -13.05 -11.91
CA HIS A 777 10.30 -13.76 -12.26
C HIS A 777 10.51 -15.27 -12.22
N PRO A 778 9.58 -16.06 -11.64
CA PRO A 778 9.69 -17.50 -11.72
C PRO A 778 9.61 -17.96 -13.19
N ARG A 779 10.31 -19.04 -13.53
CA ARG A 779 10.28 -19.62 -14.89
C ARG A 779 8.95 -20.27 -15.21
N VAL A 780 8.27 -20.80 -14.20
CA VAL A 780 6.95 -21.44 -14.31
C VAL A 780 5.97 -20.75 -13.37
N ALA A 781 4.82 -20.32 -13.89
CA ALA A 781 3.76 -19.74 -13.09
C ALA A 781 3.09 -20.80 -12.20
N ARG A 782 2.93 -20.49 -10.90
CA ARG A 782 2.24 -21.32 -9.91
C ARG A 782 1.38 -20.42 -9.01
N ASN A 783 0.35 -20.99 -8.40
CA ASN A 783 -0.46 -20.32 -7.37
C ASN A 783 0.03 -20.67 -5.96
N ALA A 784 -0.25 -19.80 -4.99
CA ALA A 784 0.07 -19.93 -3.58
C ALA A 784 -0.51 -21.18 -2.91
N THR A 785 -1.63 -21.69 -3.41
CA THR A 785 -2.31 -22.88 -2.88
C THR A 785 -1.66 -24.20 -3.33
N HIS A 786 -0.79 -24.17 -4.33
CA HIS A 786 -0.06 -25.38 -4.74
C HIS A 786 0.96 -25.82 -3.68
N PRO A 787 1.31 -27.13 -3.65
CA PRO A 787 2.40 -27.64 -2.84
C PRO A 787 3.71 -26.88 -3.07
N ALA A 788 4.35 -26.46 -1.98
CA ALA A 788 5.64 -25.78 -1.97
C ALA A 788 6.76 -26.66 -1.41
N VAL A 789 6.45 -27.58 -0.50
CA VAL A 789 7.41 -28.53 0.08
C VAL A 789 6.69 -29.75 0.66
N VAL A 790 7.35 -30.90 0.62
CA VAL A 790 6.98 -32.09 1.40
C VAL A 790 8.02 -32.31 2.49
N LEU A 791 7.56 -32.36 3.75
CA LEU A 791 8.40 -32.64 4.92
C LEU A 791 7.98 -33.97 5.54
N PHE A 792 8.94 -34.81 5.92
CA PHE A 792 8.61 -36.12 6.48
C PHE A 792 8.64 -36.08 7.99
N THR A 793 7.53 -36.46 8.61
CA THR A 793 7.47 -36.67 10.06
C THR A 793 8.14 -38.00 10.36
N SER A 794 9.07 -37.99 11.33
CA SER A 794 9.93 -39.13 11.66
C SER A 794 9.22 -40.26 12.41
N GLY A 795 7.88 -40.37 12.27
CA GLY A 795 7.06 -41.47 12.77
C GLY A 795 7.61 -42.13 14.03
N SER A 796 7.53 -41.47 15.20
CA SER A 796 7.87 -42.09 16.50
C SER A 796 6.99 -43.31 16.85
N GLU A 797 6.16 -43.76 15.90
CA GLU A 797 5.05 -44.70 15.98
C GLU A 797 4.85 -45.50 14.68
N GLY A 798 5.76 -45.45 13.67
CA GLY A 798 5.61 -46.22 12.42
C GLY A 798 6.30 -45.63 11.17
N THR A 799 5.80 -45.99 9.98
CA THR A 799 6.29 -45.53 8.67
C THR A 799 6.19 -43.99 8.53
N PRO A 800 7.22 -43.31 7.98
CA PRO A 800 7.20 -41.86 7.80
C PRO A 800 6.05 -41.38 6.92
N LYS A 801 5.45 -40.25 7.29
CA LYS A 801 4.36 -39.60 6.54
C LYS A 801 4.84 -38.28 5.98
N GLY A 802 4.58 -38.03 4.70
CA GLY A 802 4.89 -36.76 4.04
C GLY A 802 3.82 -35.72 4.36
N VAL A 803 4.19 -34.62 5.00
CA VAL A 803 3.35 -33.45 5.24
C VAL A 803 3.51 -32.50 4.08
N VAL A 804 2.42 -32.24 3.35
CA VAL A 804 2.43 -31.37 2.18
C VAL A 804 2.04 -29.95 2.57
N LEU A 805 2.97 -29.02 2.50
CA LEU A 805 2.74 -27.60 2.79
C LEU A 805 2.65 -26.81 1.48
N SER A 806 1.64 -25.96 1.37
CA SER A 806 1.52 -25.00 0.27
C SER A 806 2.43 -23.78 0.47
N HIS A 807 2.61 -22.97 -0.58
CA HIS A 807 3.34 -21.70 -0.44
C HIS A 807 2.63 -20.79 0.57
N ARG A 808 1.29 -20.72 0.48
CA ARG A 808 0.43 -19.95 1.39
C ARG A 808 0.65 -20.36 2.85
N ASN A 809 0.83 -21.65 3.14
CA ASN A 809 1.03 -22.10 4.52
C ASN A 809 2.32 -21.55 5.14
N ILE A 810 3.43 -21.60 4.39
CA ILE A 810 4.74 -21.11 4.85
C ILE A 810 4.72 -19.58 4.97
N LEU A 811 4.13 -18.88 4.00
CA LEU A 811 3.97 -17.42 4.05
C LEU A 811 3.11 -16.98 5.24
N ALA A 812 2.00 -17.68 5.48
CA ALA A 812 1.12 -17.42 6.61
C ALA A 812 1.84 -17.62 7.94
N ASN A 813 2.58 -18.73 8.11
CA ASN A 813 3.29 -18.99 9.36
C ASN A 813 4.43 -17.99 9.62
N ALA A 814 5.15 -17.59 8.57
CA ALA A 814 6.15 -16.52 8.67
C ALA A 814 5.52 -15.19 9.10
N ALA A 815 4.38 -14.80 8.51
CA ALA A 815 3.65 -13.59 8.89
C ALA A 815 3.10 -13.66 10.32
N GLN A 816 2.51 -14.80 10.72
CA GLN A 816 2.01 -15.05 12.07
C GLN A 816 3.11 -14.91 13.14
N ALA A 817 4.30 -15.47 12.88
CA ALA A 817 5.43 -15.37 13.80
C ALA A 817 5.95 -13.93 13.93
N LEU A 818 6.15 -13.23 12.80
CA LEU A 818 6.65 -11.85 12.77
C LEU A 818 5.66 -10.82 13.30
N ALA A 819 4.36 -11.13 13.30
CA ALA A 819 3.36 -10.27 13.92
C ALA A 819 3.42 -10.32 15.47
N ARG A 820 4.07 -11.35 16.04
CA ARG A 820 4.16 -11.59 17.49
C ARG A 820 5.54 -11.32 18.07
N VAL A 821 6.59 -11.41 17.25
CA VAL A 821 7.98 -11.22 17.66
C VAL A 821 8.64 -10.15 16.79
N ASP A 822 9.23 -9.16 17.43
CA ASP A 822 10.04 -8.15 16.75
C ASP A 822 11.38 -8.77 16.32
N ALA A 823 11.46 -9.20 15.05
CA ALA A 823 12.66 -9.68 14.38
C ALA A 823 12.80 -8.98 13.03
N ASN A 824 13.96 -8.40 12.75
CA ASN A 824 14.17 -7.50 11.61
C ASN A 824 15.61 -7.55 11.07
N ALA A 825 15.92 -6.74 10.06
CA ALA A 825 17.21 -6.76 9.36
C ALA A 825 18.43 -6.33 10.21
N ASN A 826 18.26 -5.91 11.47
CA ASN A 826 19.36 -5.74 12.43
C ASN A 826 19.75 -7.05 13.13
N ASP A 827 18.96 -8.10 12.97
CA ASP A 827 19.21 -9.39 13.59
C ASP A 827 20.07 -10.30 12.74
N LEU A 828 20.61 -11.33 13.38
CA LEU A 828 21.22 -12.46 12.69
C LEU A 828 20.69 -13.74 13.33
N VAL A 829 20.03 -14.57 12.50
CA VAL A 829 19.53 -15.88 12.89
C VAL A 829 20.65 -16.90 12.77
N PHE A 830 21.02 -17.54 13.89
CA PHE A 830 21.90 -18.70 13.86
C PHE A 830 21.05 -19.96 13.63
N ASN A 831 20.94 -20.39 12.37
CA ASN A 831 20.12 -21.56 12.01
C ASN A 831 20.93 -22.85 12.11
N VAL A 832 20.89 -23.44 13.30
CA VAL A 832 21.49 -24.74 13.61
C VAL A 832 20.52 -25.91 13.42
N LEU A 833 19.23 -25.63 13.24
CA LEU A 833 18.18 -26.64 13.13
C LEU A 833 18.07 -27.17 11.70
N PRO A 834 18.03 -28.49 11.47
CA PRO A 834 18.04 -29.03 10.12
C PRO A 834 16.87 -28.53 9.25
N VAL A 835 17.15 -28.13 8.00
CA VAL A 835 16.12 -27.64 7.05
C VAL A 835 15.23 -28.74 6.48
N PHE A 836 15.51 -30.02 6.74
CA PHE A 836 14.55 -31.09 6.49
C PHE A 836 13.46 -31.18 7.58
N HIS A 837 13.59 -30.39 8.65
CA HIS A 837 12.58 -30.21 9.68
C HIS A 837 11.91 -28.84 9.50
N SER A 838 10.59 -28.78 9.66
CA SER A 838 9.78 -27.54 9.50
C SER A 838 10.31 -26.36 10.32
N PHE A 839 10.79 -26.61 11.53
CA PHE A 839 11.36 -25.54 12.39
C PHE A 839 12.65 -24.93 11.81
N GLY A 840 13.55 -25.74 11.27
CA GLY A 840 14.76 -25.27 10.60
C GLY A 840 14.47 -24.67 9.22
N LEU A 841 13.50 -25.22 8.49
CA LEU A 841 13.08 -24.74 7.18
C LEU A 841 12.33 -23.42 7.27
N THR A 842 11.16 -23.41 7.92
CA THR A 842 10.31 -22.21 7.95
C THR A 842 10.87 -21.16 8.90
N GLY A 843 11.12 -21.52 10.16
CA GLY A 843 11.60 -20.59 11.18
C GLY A 843 13.05 -20.16 10.95
N GLY A 844 13.93 -21.13 10.68
CA GLY A 844 15.37 -20.90 10.53
C GLY A 844 15.83 -20.37 9.17
N MET A 845 15.08 -20.60 8.08
CA MET A 845 15.51 -20.23 6.73
C MET A 845 14.49 -19.36 5.98
N MET A 846 13.25 -19.81 5.80
CA MET A 846 12.28 -19.13 4.96
C MET A 846 11.79 -17.80 5.55
N MET A 847 11.34 -17.79 6.81
CA MET A 847 10.87 -16.58 7.47
C MET A 847 11.96 -15.48 7.44
N PRO A 848 13.23 -15.76 7.82
CA PRO A 848 14.30 -14.76 7.75
C PRO A 848 14.59 -14.27 6.31
N ILE A 849 14.66 -15.16 5.32
CA ILE A 849 14.84 -14.78 3.90
C ILE A 849 13.74 -13.83 3.43
N LEU A 850 12.49 -14.12 3.76
CA LEU A 850 11.33 -13.31 3.35
C LEU A 850 11.25 -11.99 4.12
N ALA A 851 11.79 -11.98 5.35
CA ALA A 851 11.78 -10.82 6.22
C ALA A 851 12.97 -9.86 6.03
N GLY A 852 14.02 -10.27 5.31
CA GLY A 852 15.26 -9.49 5.19
C GLY A 852 16.18 -9.64 6.38
N ILE A 853 16.08 -10.75 7.11
CA ILE A 853 16.89 -11.03 8.29
C ILE A 853 18.08 -11.90 7.88
N PRO A 854 19.33 -11.44 8.10
CA PRO A 854 20.54 -12.25 7.90
C PRO A 854 20.52 -13.59 8.64
N ILE A 855 21.14 -14.60 8.03
CA ILE A 855 21.16 -15.98 8.50
C ILE A 855 22.58 -16.53 8.46
N TYR A 856 22.99 -17.18 9.54
CA TYR A 856 24.17 -18.05 9.55
C TYR A 856 23.70 -19.51 9.61
N MET A 857 23.97 -20.27 8.55
CA MET A 857 23.56 -21.66 8.38
C MET A 857 24.63 -22.60 8.90
N TYR A 858 24.32 -23.42 9.91
CA TYR A 858 25.27 -24.38 10.49
C TYR A 858 24.78 -25.83 10.36
N PRO A 859 25.62 -26.79 9.91
CA PRO A 859 25.19 -28.12 9.49
C PRO A 859 24.72 -29.07 10.60
N SER A 860 25.12 -28.85 11.86
CA SER A 860 24.84 -29.79 12.95
C SER A 860 24.56 -29.11 14.30
N PRO A 861 23.41 -29.36 14.93
CA PRO A 861 23.13 -28.87 16.28
C PRO A 861 23.90 -29.60 17.37
N LEU A 862 24.51 -30.74 17.06
CA LEU A 862 25.18 -31.61 18.05
C LEU A 862 26.61 -31.14 18.39
N HIS A 863 27.13 -30.11 17.71
CA HIS A 863 28.48 -29.59 17.96
C HIS A 863 28.48 -28.63 19.15
N TYR A 864 28.22 -29.16 20.35
CA TYR A 864 27.95 -28.37 21.56
C TYR A 864 29.06 -27.40 21.99
N ARG A 865 30.32 -27.67 21.62
CA ARG A 865 31.47 -26.78 21.90
C ARG A 865 31.67 -25.70 20.83
N ILE A 866 31.32 -25.99 19.58
CA ILE A 866 31.60 -25.10 18.44
C ILE A 866 30.47 -24.07 18.27
N VAL A 867 29.22 -24.48 18.49
CA VAL A 867 28.05 -23.61 18.29
C VAL A 867 28.09 -22.36 19.18
N PRO A 868 28.40 -22.42 20.49
CA PRO A 868 28.51 -21.21 21.32
C PRO A 868 29.58 -20.24 20.83
N GLU A 869 30.77 -20.75 20.53
CA GLU A 869 31.88 -19.96 19.99
C GLU A 869 31.49 -19.28 18.66
N LEU A 870 30.80 -19.99 17.77
CA LEU A 870 30.34 -19.40 16.51
C LEU A 870 29.22 -18.37 16.71
N ILE A 871 28.33 -18.56 17.68
CA ILE A 871 27.33 -17.54 18.05
C ILE A 871 28.04 -16.25 18.47
N TYR A 872 29.09 -16.36 19.28
CA TYR A 872 29.92 -15.24 19.70
C TYR A 872 30.61 -14.57 18.50
N GLN A 873 31.30 -15.34 17.66
CA GLN A 873 32.06 -14.84 16.51
C GLN A 873 31.17 -14.17 15.45
N THR A 874 29.96 -14.71 15.23
CA THR A 874 29.02 -14.18 14.25
C THR A 874 28.16 -13.04 14.80
N GLY A 875 28.13 -12.86 16.12
CA GLY A 875 27.27 -11.88 16.78
C GLY A 875 25.78 -12.19 16.61
N ALA A 876 25.41 -13.48 16.55
CA ALA A 876 24.03 -13.87 16.34
C ALA A 876 23.11 -13.31 17.43
N THR A 877 21.91 -12.89 17.04
CA THR A 877 20.92 -12.28 17.96
C THR A 877 19.71 -13.18 18.20
N ILE A 878 19.47 -14.14 17.31
CA ILE A 878 18.35 -15.09 17.37
C ILE A 878 18.87 -16.52 17.27
N LEU A 879 18.44 -17.37 18.20
CA LEU A 879 18.73 -18.81 18.21
C LEU A 879 17.43 -19.61 18.38
N PHE A 880 17.26 -20.61 17.52
CA PHE A 880 16.22 -21.63 17.67
C PHE A 880 16.83 -22.93 18.18
N GLY A 881 16.15 -23.61 19.09
CA GLY A 881 16.66 -24.86 19.67
C GLY A 881 15.57 -25.75 20.28
N THR A 882 15.99 -26.92 20.77
CA THR A 882 15.23 -27.75 21.70
C THR A 882 15.85 -27.62 23.09
N ASP A 883 15.14 -28.05 24.14
CA ASP A 883 15.71 -28.11 25.50
C ASP A 883 17.04 -28.89 25.54
N THR A 884 17.07 -30.03 24.83
CA THR A 884 18.26 -30.88 24.69
C THR A 884 19.45 -30.12 24.12
N PHE A 885 19.25 -29.35 23.04
CA PHE A 885 20.34 -28.58 22.43
C PHE A 885 20.78 -27.41 23.29
N LEU A 886 19.84 -26.65 23.83
CA LEU A 886 20.15 -25.51 24.71
C LEU A 886 20.93 -25.96 25.95
N THR A 887 20.52 -27.07 26.57
CA THR A 887 21.27 -27.68 27.68
C THR A 887 22.68 -28.09 27.27
N GLY A 888 22.82 -28.73 26.11
CA GLY A 888 24.12 -29.10 25.56
C GLY A 888 25.05 -27.91 25.35
N TYR A 889 24.54 -26.82 24.78
CA TYR A 889 25.28 -25.57 24.58
C TYR A 889 25.66 -24.93 25.91
N ALA A 890 24.73 -24.79 26.85
CA ALA A 890 24.99 -24.18 28.16
C ALA A 890 26.04 -24.92 29.00
N ARG A 891 26.21 -26.23 28.80
CA ARG A 891 27.27 -27.01 29.45
C ARG A 891 28.67 -26.65 28.96
N SER A 892 28.81 -26.28 27.68
CA SER A 892 30.12 -26.00 27.05
C SER A 892 30.42 -24.51 26.90
N ALA A 893 29.38 -23.67 26.86
CA ALA A 893 29.49 -22.25 26.57
C ALA A 893 30.09 -21.45 27.73
N HIS A 894 31.02 -20.57 27.41
CA HIS A 894 31.48 -19.51 28.31
C HIS A 894 30.35 -18.49 28.54
N ALA A 895 30.32 -17.85 29.72
CA ALA A 895 29.27 -16.90 30.11
C ALA A 895 29.05 -15.75 29.11
N TYR A 896 30.08 -15.45 28.30
CA TYR A 896 30.05 -14.36 27.33
C TYR A 896 29.65 -14.77 25.91
N ASP A 897 29.58 -16.07 25.59
CA ASP A 897 29.36 -16.56 24.23
C ASP A 897 27.99 -16.12 23.67
N PHE A 898 27.02 -15.94 24.55
CA PHE A 898 25.64 -15.59 24.19
C PHE A 898 25.29 -14.11 24.37
N ARG A 899 26.28 -13.22 24.58
CA ARG A 899 26.05 -11.80 24.91
C ARG A 899 25.17 -11.01 23.93
N THR A 900 25.10 -11.43 22.66
CA THR A 900 24.31 -10.76 21.61
C THR A 900 22.91 -11.36 21.45
N LEU A 901 22.69 -12.57 21.96
CA LEU A 901 21.40 -13.25 21.85
C LEU A 901 20.35 -12.47 22.64
N ARG A 902 19.29 -12.05 21.94
CA ARG A 902 18.13 -11.39 22.53
C ARG A 902 16.84 -12.20 22.39
N LEU A 903 16.81 -13.16 21.47
CA LEU A 903 15.69 -14.08 21.26
C LEU A 903 16.22 -15.51 21.21
N VAL A 904 15.92 -16.29 22.26
CA VAL A 904 16.16 -17.73 22.28
C VAL A 904 14.80 -18.40 22.36
N ILE A 905 14.40 -19.06 21.27
CA ILE A 905 13.10 -19.70 21.14
C ILE A 905 13.32 -21.22 21.10
N ALA A 906 12.74 -21.89 22.09
CA ALA A 906 12.78 -23.33 22.24
C ALA A 906 11.44 -23.94 21.81
N GLY A 907 11.49 -25.07 21.12
CA GLY A 907 10.30 -25.82 20.77
C GLY A 907 10.60 -27.28 20.51
N ALA A 908 9.59 -28.01 20.03
CA ALA A 908 9.61 -29.44 19.74
C ALA A 908 9.73 -30.39 20.96
N GLU A 909 10.17 -29.89 22.11
CA GLU A 909 10.24 -30.57 23.42
C GLU A 909 9.91 -29.53 24.53
N PRO A 910 9.30 -29.94 25.66
CA PRO A 910 9.15 -29.09 26.83
C PRO A 910 10.51 -28.62 27.35
N VAL A 911 10.61 -27.35 27.77
CA VAL A 911 11.86 -26.83 28.35
C VAL A 911 11.88 -27.06 29.84
N LYS A 912 12.98 -27.66 30.33
CA LYS A 912 13.15 -27.96 31.76
C LYS A 912 13.42 -26.67 32.54
N ASP A 913 12.91 -26.59 33.76
CA ASP A 913 13.15 -25.45 34.66
C ASP A 913 14.65 -25.19 34.88
N ARG A 914 15.44 -26.26 34.95
CA ARG A 914 16.91 -26.14 35.06
C ARG A 914 17.52 -25.40 33.87
N THR A 915 17.10 -25.70 32.65
CA THR A 915 17.57 -25.01 31.44
C THR A 915 17.21 -23.53 31.50
N ARG A 916 15.98 -23.21 31.92
CA ARG A 916 15.51 -21.82 32.09
C ARG A 916 16.34 -21.05 33.10
N GLN A 917 16.59 -21.65 34.26
CA GLN A 917 17.41 -21.08 35.34
C GLN A 917 18.85 -20.83 34.85
N VAL A 918 19.49 -21.84 34.25
CA VAL A 918 20.88 -21.70 33.76
C VAL A 918 20.97 -20.58 32.73
N TYR A 919 20.05 -20.50 31.78
CA TYR A 919 20.08 -19.44 30.77
C TYR A 919 19.86 -18.04 31.36
N MET A 920 18.96 -17.92 32.32
CA MET A 920 18.67 -16.65 32.99
C MET A 920 19.84 -16.21 33.89
N GLU A 921 20.36 -17.09 34.73
CA GLU A 921 21.39 -16.77 35.73
C GLU A 921 22.77 -16.58 35.11
N ARG A 922 23.17 -17.45 34.16
CA ARG A 922 24.52 -17.40 33.58
C ARG A 922 24.63 -16.42 32.41
N TYR A 923 23.57 -16.30 31.61
CA TYR A 923 23.63 -15.53 30.36
C TYR A 923 22.66 -14.34 30.33
N GLY A 924 21.76 -14.20 31.31
CA GLY A 924 20.76 -13.12 31.32
C GLY A 924 19.65 -13.28 30.27
N ILE A 925 19.45 -14.50 29.76
CA ILE A 925 18.57 -14.77 28.62
C ILE A 925 17.33 -15.54 29.05
N ARG A 926 16.17 -15.02 28.68
CA ARG A 926 14.90 -15.73 28.83
C ARG A 926 14.66 -16.67 27.63
N VAL A 927 14.57 -17.97 27.91
CA VAL A 927 14.15 -18.97 26.92
C VAL A 927 12.63 -18.91 26.74
N LEU A 928 12.18 -18.64 25.52
CA LEU A 928 10.78 -18.57 25.14
C LEU A 928 10.33 -19.92 24.57
N GLU A 929 9.36 -20.56 25.23
CA GLU A 929 8.80 -21.83 24.74
C GLU A 929 7.75 -21.58 23.65
N GLY A 930 7.81 -22.39 22.60
CA GLY A 930 6.81 -22.45 21.54
C GLY A 930 6.38 -23.87 21.22
N TYR A 931 5.15 -24.00 20.75
CA TYR A 931 4.55 -25.25 20.31
C TYR A 931 4.31 -25.20 18.81
N GLY A 932 4.66 -26.30 18.15
CA GLY A 932 4.49 -26.43 16.72
C GLY A 932 4.57 -27.87 16.26
N VAL A 933 3.79 -28.16 15.23
CA VAL A 933 3.80 -29.42 14.49
C VAL A 933 4.11 -29.09 13.02
N THR A 934 4.66 -30.04 12.28
CA THR A 934 5.05 -29.80 10.87
C THR A 934 3.83 -29.39 10.04
N GLU A 935 2.67 -29.93 10.40
CA GLU A 935 1.35 -29.72 9.83
C GLU A 935 0.84 -28.27 9.99
N THR A 936 1.48 -27.45 10.81
CA THR A 936 1.16 -26.02 11.02
C THR A 936 2.31 -25.09 10.61
N ALA A 937 3.27 -25.60 9.83
CA ALA A 937 4.33 -24.89 9.12
C ALA A 937 5.40 -24.05 9.87
N PRO A 938 5.89 -24.33 11.09
CA PRO A 938 5.38 -25.20 12.14
C PRO A 938 4.71 -24.47 13.30
N VAL A 939 4.86 -23.15 13.44
CA VAL A 939 4.56 -22.47 14.71
C VAL A 939 3.05 -22.38 14.94
N LEU A 940 2.56 -23.10 15.94
CA LEU A 940 1.15 -23.11 16.31
C LEU A 940 0.86 -22.17 17.48
N ALA A 941 1.74 -22.12 18.48
CA ALA A 941 1.66 -21.21 19.62
C ALA A 941 3.07 -20.81 20.08
N MET A 942 3.20 -19.63 20.68
CA MET A 942 4.49 -19.21 21.23
C MET A 942 4.36 -18.26 22.42
N ASN A 943 5.27 -18.40 23.38
CA ASN A 943 5.59 -17.33 24.31
C ASN A 943 6.40 -16.26 23.57
N THR A 944 6.12 -15.00 23.88
CA THR A 944 6.82 -13.85 23.29
C THR A 944 7.41 -12.98 24.38
N PRO A 945 8.32 -12.05 24.05
CA PRO A 945 8.83 -11.11 25.04
C PRO A 945 7.74 -10.31 25.77
N MET A 946 6.63 -10.01 25.06
CA MET A 946 5.48 -9.25 25.56
C MET A 946 4.44 -10.13 26.28
N ALA A 947 4.31 -11.40 25.91
CA ALA A 947 3.34 -12.34 26.46
C ALA A 947 4.02 -13.68 26.73
N ASN A 948 4.61 -13.82 27.93
CA ASN A 948 5.31 -15.02 28.36
C ASN A 948 4.79 -15.53 29.69
N ARG A 949 4.46 -16.82 29.75
CA ARG A 949 4.04 -17.52 30.97
C ARG A 949 4.75 -18.86 31.09
N VAL A 950 5.54 -19.01 32.14
CA VAL A 950 6.27 -20.25 32.45
C VAL A 950 5.29 -21.40 32.66
N GLY A 951 5.63 -22.61 32.19
CA GLY A 951 4.76 -23.78 32.22
C GLY A 951 3.69 -23.80 31.12
N THR A 952 3.74 -22.86 30.16
CA THR A 952 2.85 -22.81 29.00
C THR A 952 3.70 -22.73 27.73
N VAL A 953 3.10 -23.09 26.59
CA VAL A 953 3.69 -22.91 25.26
C VAL A 953 3.26 -21.61 24.59
N GLY A 954 2.68 -20.70 25.38
CA GLY A 954 2.21 -19.39 24.95
C GLY A 954 0.81 -19.42 24.35
N ARG A 955 0.52 -18.43 23.51
CA ARG A 955 -0.80 -18.24 22.88
C ARG A 955 -0.77 -18.69 21.43
N LEU A 956 -1.92 -19.11 20.90
CA LEU A 956 -2.06 -19.48 19.49
C LEU A 956 -1.55 -18.37 18.55
N SER A 957 -1.02 -18.80 17.41
CA SER A 957 -0.69 -17.94 16.28
C SER A 957 -1.94 -17.18 15.81
N PRO A 958 -1.80 -15.94 15.30
CA PRO A 958 -2.93 -15.13 14.82
C PRO A 958 -3.76 -15.85 13.74
N LEU A 959 -5.08 -15.59 13.70
CA LEU A 959 -6.03 -16.20 12.76
C LEU A 959 -6.13 -17.74 12.82
N MET A 960 -5.79 -18.35 13.96
CA MET A 960 -6.01 -19.77 14.22
C MET A 960 -7.36 -19.99 14.91
N GLU A 961 -8.09 -20.99 14.44
CA GLU A 961 -9.23 -21.58 15.11
C GLU A 961 -8.80 -22.86 15.83
N TYR A 962 -9.44 -23.16 16.97
CA TYR A 962 -9.19 -24.39 17.72
C TYR A 962 -10.49 -25.03 18.21
N ARG A 963 -10.45 -26.34 18.40
CA ARG A 963 -11.48 -27.15 19.05
C ARG A 963 -10.82 -28.09 20.05
N LEU A 964 -11.43 -28.26 21.22
CA LEU A 964 -10.99 -29.21 22.25
C LEU A 964 -12.02 -30.33 22.39
N ASP A 965 -11.67 -31.51 21.91
CA ASP A 965 -12.53 -32.70 22.00
C ASP A 965 -12.28 -33.40 23.36
N LYS A 966 -13.35 -33.76 24.08
CA LYS A 966 -13.23 -34.45 25.38
C LYS A 966 -12.54 -35.81 25.21
N VAL A 967 -11.65 -36.16 26.15
CA VAL A 967 -10.94 -37.45 26.15
C VAL A 967 -11.40 -38.28 27.36
N PRO A 968 -11.93 -39.49 27.17
CA PRO A 968 -12.32 -40.36 28.29
C PRO A 968 -11.17 -40.61 29.27
N GLY A 969 -11.43 -40.45 30.57
CA GLY A 969 -10.43 -40.62 31.63
C GLY A 969 -9.55 -39.41 31.92
N ILE A 970 -9.78 -38.26 31.26
CA ILE A 970 -9.09 -36.99 31.52
C ILE A 970 -10.14 -35.93 31.86
N GLU A 971 -10.20 -35.51 33.12
CA GLU A 971 -11.18 -34.50 33.58
C GLU A 971 -10.80 -33.07 33.16
N GLU A 972 -9.51 -32.72 33.24
CA GLU A 972 -9.00 -31.39 32.87
C GLU A 972 -8.22 -31.41 31.55
N GLY A 973 -8.81 -30.84 30.50
CA GLY A 973 -8.19 -30.66 29.19
C GLY A 973 -8.89 -31.44 28.08
N GLY A 974 -8.54 -31.14 26.83
CA GLY A 974 -9.13 -31.77 25.65
C GLY A 974 -8.11 -31.97 24.54
N ARG A 975 -8.43 -32.88 23.63
CA ARG A 975 -7.63 -33.17 22.44
C ARG A 975 -7.76 -32.01 21.46
N LEU A 976 -6.62 -31.44 21.09
CA LEU A 976 -6.56 -30.22 20.28
C LEU A 976 -6.70 -30.53 18.79
N SER A 977 -7.71 -29.94 18.17
CA SER A 977 -7.82 -29.81 16.72
C SER A 977 -7.71 -28.35 16.31
N VAL A 978 -7.00 -28.06 15.21
CA VAL A 978 -6.74 -26.69 14.76
C VAL A 978 -7.04 -26.49 13.28
N ARG A 979 -7.42 -25.26 12.92
CA ARG A 979 -7.66 -24.83 11.54
C ARG A 979 -7.13 -23.41 11.35
N GLY A 980 -6.54 -23.13 10.20
CA GLY A 980 -6.01 -21.80 9.91
C GLY A 980 -5.17 -21.77 8.64
N PRO A 981 -4.64 -20.58 8.25
CA PRO A 981 -3.97 -20.39 6.97
C PRO A 981 -2.62 -21.11 6.85
N ASN A 982 -1.99 -21.50 7.95
CA ASN A 982 -0.73 -22.24 8.02
C ASN A 982 -0.91 -23.77 8.14
N VAL A 983 -2.16 -24.28 8.17
CA VAL A 983 -2.43 -25.71 8.22
C VAL A 983 -2.18 -26.36 6.86
N MET A 984 -1.47 -27.50 6.86
CA MET A 984 -1.07 -28.26 5.67
C MET A 984 -2.22 -28.63 4.73
N LEU A 985 -1.87 -29.04 3.50
CA LEU A 985 -2.84 -29.56 2.53
C LEU A 985 -3.31 -30.99 2.86
N GLY A 986 -2.42 -31.81 3.42
CA GLY A 986 -2.70 -33.22 3.66
C GLY A 986 -1.44 -34.07 3.81
N TYR A 987 -1.64 -35.38 3.95
CA TYR A 987 -0.56 -36.36 4.07
C TYR A 987 -0.30 -37.13 2.76
N LEU A 988 0.95 -37.51 2.54
CA LEU A 988 1.39 -38.53 1.59
C LEU A 988 1.87 -39.76 2.36
N ARG A 989 1.45 -40.95 1.93
CA ARG A 989 1.66 -42.21 2.61
C ARG A 989 2.33 -43.24 1.71
N ALA A 990 3.16 -44.10 2.29
CA ALA A 990 3.81 -45.18 1.53
C ALA A 990 2.81 -46.28 1.13
N GLU A 991 1.71 -46.39 1.86
CA GLU A 991 0.61 -47.32 1.62
C GLU A 991 -0.25 -46.87 0.42
N ASN A 992 -0.30 -45.56 0.12
CA ASN A 992 -0.99 -44.99 -1.03
C ASN A 992 -0.12 -43.92 -1.73
N PRO A 993 0.96 -44.33 -2.43
CA PRO A 993 1.96 -43.44 -3.00
C PRO A 993 1.39 -42.35 -3.92
N GLY A 994 1.82 -41.10 -3.73
CA GLY A 994 1.45 -39.97 -4.59
C GLY A 994 0.04 -39.42 -4.39
N VAL A 995 -0.83 -40.10 -3.63
CA VAL A 995 -2.20 -39.66 -3.36
C VAL A 995 -2.22 -38.80 -2.10
N LEU A 996 -2.68 -37.55 -2.25
CA LEU A 996 -2.80 -36.61 -1.15
C LEU A 996 -4.06 -36.92 -0.31
N GLU A 997 -3.86 -37.31 0.94
CA GLU A 997 -4.92 -37.44 1.94
C GLU A 997 -5.24 -36.07 2.55
N ALA A 998 -6.28 -35.42 2.01
CA ALA A 998 -6.75 -34.13 2.50
C ALA A 998 -7.34 -34.21 3.92
N LEU A 999 -7.28 -33.09 4.63
CA LEU A 999 -7.86 -32.96 5.97
C LEU A 999 -9.40 -32.85 5.92
N PRO A 1000 -10.16 -33.64 6.70
CA PRO A 1000 -11.60 -33.48 6.83
C PRO A 1000 -11.96 -32.07 7.30
N GLU A 1001 -12.77 -31.35 6.51
CA GLU A 1001 -13.22 -29.97 6.80
C GLU A 1001 -12.10 -28.95 7.10
N GLY A 1002 -10.85 -29.28 6.73
CA GLY A 1002 -9.67 -28.47 7.01
C GLY A 1002 -9.18 -28.50 8.47
N TRP A 1003 -9.71 -29.39 9.32
CA TRP A 1003 -9.25 -29.54 10.71
C TRP A 1003 -8.07 -30.52 10.80
N HIS A 1004 -7.00 -30.08 11.46
CA HIS A 1004 -5.87 -30.93 11.81
C HIS A 1004 -5.94 -31.31 13.30
N ASP A 1005 -6.07 -32.61 13.56
CA ASP A 1005 -5.93 -33.20 14.89
C ASP A 1005 -4.44 -33.33 15.24
N THR A 1006 -3.98 -32.58 16.25
CA THR A 1006 -2.57 -32.57 16.64
C THR A 1006 -2.16 -33.83 17.40
N GLY A 1007 -3.13 -34.58 17.92
CA GLY A 1007 -2.92 -35.71 18.82
C GLY A 1007 -2.52 -35.32 20.25
N ASP A 1008 -2.43 -34.03 20.56
CA ASP A 1008 -2.00 -33.51 21.86
C ASP A 1008 -3.20 -33.09 22.71
N ILE A 1009 -3.10 -33.31 24.02
CA ILE A 1009 -4.11 -32.93 25.01
C ILE A 1009 -3.63 -31.66 25.70
N VAL A 1010 -4.48 -30.63 25.70
CA VAL A 1010 -4.13 -29.30 26.20
C VAL A 1010 -5.24 -28.71 27.07
N THR A 1011 -4.84 -27.75 27.89
CA THR A 1011 -5.75 -26.78 28.52
C THR A 1011 -5.45 -25.39 27.99
N ILE A 1012 -6.48 -24.58 27.79
CA ILE A 1012 -6.35 -23.18 27.37
C ILE A 1012 -7.01 -22.32 28.43
N ASP A 1013 -6.27 -21.37 29.01
CA ASP A 1013 -6.80 -20.50 30.05
C ASP A 1013 -7.57 -19.28 29.50
N ALA A 1014 -8.18 -18.48 30.38
CA ALA A 1014 -8.95 -17.30 30.01
C ALA A 1014 -8.14 -16.21 29.27
N GLN A 1015 -6.80 -16.25 29.34
CA GLN A 1015 -5.90 -15.34 28.62
C GLN A 1015 -5.40 -15.95 27.29
N GLY A 1016 -5.81 -17.17 26.99
CA GLY A 1016 -5.45 -17.91 25.78
C GLY A 1016 -4.08 -18.60 25.84
N PHE A 1017 -3.47 -18.73 27.03
CA PHE A 1017 -2.24 -19.50 27.18
C PHE A 1017 -2.54 -21.00 27.18
N ILE A 1018 -1.72 -21.75 26.43
CA ILE A 1018 -1.86 -23.19 26.24
C ILE A 1018 -0.87 -23.93 27.13
N THR A 1019 -1.36 -24.92 27.88
CA THR A 1019 -0.52 -25.88 28.59
C THR A 1019 -0.72 -27.27 27.98
N ILE A 1020 0.36 -27.91 27.56
CA ILE A 1020 0.34 -29.27 27.05
C ILE A 1020 0.35 -30.23 28.24
N LYS A 1021 -0.66 -31.11 28.32
CA LYS A 1021 -0.79 -32.13 29.37
C LYS A 1021 -0.18 -33.48 28.97
N GLY A 1022 -0.11 -33.75 27.66
CA GLY A 1022 0.49 -34.96 27.11
C GLY A 1022 0.01 -35.22 25.69
N ARG A 1023 0.45 -36.33 25.10
CA ARG A 1023 -0.03 -36.82 23.80
C ARG A 1023 -0.99 -37.98 24.02
N ALA A 1024 -2.13 -38.01 23.33
CA ALA A 1024 -3.19 -39.01 23.55
C ALA A 1024 -2.71 -40.47 23.47
N LYS A 1025 -1.71 -40.75 22.61
CA LYS A 1025 -1.10 -42.09 22.45
C LYS A 1025 0.01 -42.41 23.45
N ARG A 1026 0.51 -41.42 24.20
CA ARG A 1026 1.52 -41.59 25.26
C ARG A 1026 0.89 -41.68 26.66
N PHE A 1027 -0.32 -42.22 26.71
CA PHE A 1027 -0.98 -42.63 27.95
C PHE A 1027 -0.96 -44.15 28.02
N ALA A 1028 -0.47 -44.68 29.14
CA ALA A 1028 -0.63 -46.08 29.45
C ALA A 1028 -2.04 -46.33 30.00
N LYS A 1029 -2.73 -47.35 29.50
CA LYS A 1029 -4.03 -47.77 30.03
C LYS A 1029 -3.83 -48.84 31.09
N ILE A 1030 -3.75 -48.43 32.34
CA ILE A 1030 -3.50 -49.33 33.47
C ILE A 1030 -4.79 -49.47 34.27
N ALA A 1031 -5.36 -50.67 34.29
CA ALA A 1031 -6.60 -50.98 35.01
C ALA A 1031 -7.78 -50.04 34.68
N GLY A 1032 -7.86 -49.57 33.43
CA GLY A 1032 -8.91 -48.65 32.97
C GLY A 1032 -8.61 -47.16 33.17
N GLU A 1033 -7.54 -46.81 33.89
CA GLU A 1033 -7.09 -45.42 34.07
C GLU A 1033 -6.01 -45.03 33.04
N MET A 1034 -6.07 -43.78 32.57
CA MET A 1034 -5.12 -43.21 31.60
C MET A 1034 -3.97 -42.53 32.34
N VAL A 1035 -2.80 -43.17 32.36
CA VAL A 1035 -1.61 -42.65 33.04
C VAL A 1035 -0.65 -42.04 32.02
N SER A 1036 -0.34 -40.75 32.15
CA SER A 1036 0.59 -40.05 31.25
C SER A 1036 2.03 -40.56 31.44
N LEU A 1037 2.63 -41.12 30.39
CA LEU A 1037 4.04 -41.53 30.39
C LEU A 1037 4.97 -40.33 30.60
N SER A 1038 4.55 -39.13 30.18
CA SER A 1038 5.32 -37.90 30.40
C SER A 1038 5.34 -37.45 31.86
N VAL A 1039 4.29 -37.75 32.65
CA VAL A 1039 4.32 -37.51 34.10
C VAL A 1039 5.36 -38.40 34.76
N VAL A 1040 5.48 -39.66 34.32
CA VAL A 1040 6.51 -40.58 34.81
C VAL A 1040 7.92 -40.05 34.50
N GLU A 1041 8.13 -39.52 33.30
CA GLU A 1041 9.39 -38.89 32.89
C GLU A 1041 9.70 -37.62 33.72
N GLN A 1042 8.67 -36.83 34.07
CA GLN A 1042 8.83 -35.64 34.94
C GLN A 1042 9.22 -36.02 36.37
N ILE A 1043 8.60 -37.06 36.94
CA ILE A 1043 8.97 -37.58 38.25
C ILE A 1043 10.43 -38.05 38.20
N ALA A 1044 10.83 -38.80 37.17
CA ALA A 1044 12.21 -39.25 36.99
C ALA A 1044 13.19 -38.09 36.85
N ALA A 1045 12.84 -37.05 36.10
CA ALA A 1045 13.67 -35.86 35.96
C ALA A 1045 13.80 -35.04 37.26
N ALA A 1046 12.80 -35.12 38.16
CA ALA A 1046 12.89 -34.49 39.47
C ALA A 1046 13.80 -35.28 40.43
N VAL A 1047 13.77 -36.61 40.38
CA VAL A 1047 14.64 -37.48 41.20
C VAL A 1047 16.07 -37.50 40.67
N TRP A 1048 16.25 -37.61 39.35
CA TRP A 1048 17.54 -37.74 38.67
C TRP A 1048 17.71 -36.67 37.58
N PRO A 1049 17.97 -35.40 37.95
CA PRO A 1049 17.95 -34.28 37.00
C PRO A 1049 19.01 -34.35 35.89
N GLN A 1050 20.08 -35.10 36.12
CA GLN A 1050 21.20 -35.25 35.19
C GLN A 1050 21.08 -36.49 34.29
N ALA A 1051 20.17 -37.41 34.62
CA ALA A 1051 19.95 -38.62 33.84
C ALA A 1051 18.98 -38.36 32.69
N ILE A 1052 19.13 -39.13 31.61
CA ILE A 1052 18.12 -39.22 30.56
C ILE A 1052 17.22 -40.38 30.95
N SER A 1053 15.93 -40.11 31.11
CA SER A 1053 14.92 -41.13 31.44
C SER A 1053 13.77 -41.09 30.45
N VAL A 1054 13.26 -42.26 30.07
CA VAL A 1054 12.19 -42.44 29.07
C VAL A 1054 11.21 -43.50 29.56
N ALA A 1055 9.92 -43.16 29.56
CA ALA A 1055 8.86 -44.07 29.94
C ALA A 1055 8.16 -44.65 28.71
N VAL A 1056 8.00 -45.98 28.70
CA VAL A 1056 7.26 -46.75 27.68
C VAL A 1056 6.23 -47.64 28.37
N SER A 1057 5.10 -47.92 27.70
CA SER A 1057 4.17 -48.95 28.14
C SER A 1057 4.39 -50.25 27.38
N ILE A 1058 4.27 -51.36 28.09
CA ILE A 1058 4.28 -52.71 27.53
C ILE A 1058 3.03 -53.47 28.01
N PRO A 1059 2.54 -54.48 27.28
CA PRO A 1059 1.40 -55.28 27.70
C PRO A 1059 1.60 -55.92 29.09
N ASP A 1060 0.53 -56.00 29.88
CA ASP A 1060 0.48 -56.68 31.17
C ASP A 1060 -0.82 -57.51 31.26
N GLU A 1061 -0.70 -58.80 31.54
CA GLU A 1061 -1.85 -59.73 31.52
C GLU A 1061 -2.95 -59.39 32.54
N ARG A 1062 -2.62 -58.69 33.64
CA ARG A 1062 -3.57 -58.40 34.72
C ARG A 1062 -4.12 -56.98 34.65
N LYS A 1063 -3.30 -56.01 34.23
CA LYS A 1063 -3.63 -54.58 34.23
C LYS A 1063 -3.86 -54.00 32.84
N GLY A 1064 -3.76 -54.81 31.79
CA GLY A 1064 -3.78 -54.39 30.38
C GLY A 1064 -2.41 -53.88 29.94
N GLU A 1065 -1.91 -52.84 30.59
CA GLU A 1065 -0.57 -52.30 30.37
C GLU A 1065 0.17 -52.05 31.69
N ARG A 1066 1.51 -52.05 31.62
CA ARG A 1066 2.39 -51.57 32.69
C ARG A 1066 3.46 -50.63 32.15
N ILE A 1067 3.96 -49.74 33.00
CA ILE A 1067 4.98 -48.74 32.62
C ILE A 1067 6.38 -49.25 32.98
N VAL A 1068 7.31 -49.14 32.02
CA VAL A 1068 8.74 -49.37 32.20
C VAL A 1068 9.49 -48.05 31.97
N LEU A 1069 10.36 -47.69 32.92
CA LEU A 1069 11.24 -46.51 32.81
C LEU A 1069 12.65 -46.96 32.45
N LEU A 1070 13.16 -46.52 31.31
CA LEU A 1070 14.56 -46.66 30.90
C LEU A 1070 15.33 -45.42 31.38
N THR A 1071 16.47 -45.58 32.06
CA THR A 1071 17.22 -44.44 32.59
C THR A 1071 18.74 -44.64 32.52
N THR A 1072 19.49 -43.57 32.28
CA THR A 1072 20.97 -43.59 32.35
C THR A 1072 21.52 -43.44 33.77
N GLN A 1073 20.64 -43.31 34.77
CA GLN A 1073 21.05 -43.23 36.17
C GLN A 1073 21.45 -44.62 36.68
N ARG A 1074 22.69 -44.76 37.16
CA ARG A 1074 23.27 -46.07 37.51
C ARG A 1074 22.68 -46.72 38.77
N ASP A 1075 22.27 -45.91 39.74
CA ASP A 1075 21.71 -46.30 41.03
C ASP A 1075 20.19 -46.07 41.09
N ALA A 1076 19.51 -46.11 39.94
CA ALA A 1076 18.08 -45.83 39.86
C ALA A 1076 17.25 -46.89 40.58
N ASP A 1077 16.49 -46.48 41.60
CA ASP A 1077 15.55 -47.34 42.32
C ASP A 1077 14.10 -46.85 42.21
N ARG A 1078 13.16 -47.80 42.22
CA ARG A 1078 11.71 -47.51 42.18
C ARG A 1078 11.24 -46.76 43.43
N GLY A 1079 11.85 -46.98 44.59
CA GLY A 1079 11.45 -46.35 45.85
C GLY A 1079 11.63 -44.83 45.84
N SER A 1080 12.69 -44.33 45.21
CA SER A 1080 12.92 -42.89 45.01
C SER A 1080 11.86 -42.25 44.12
N MET A 1081 11.44 -42.93 43.05
CA MET A 1081 10.31 -42.50 42.21
C MET A 1081 9.00 -42.44 43.00
N GLN A 1082 8.75 -43.44 43.85
CA GLN A 1082 7.52 -43.51 44.65
C GLN A 1082 7.43 -42.38 45.69
N ARG A 1083 8.54 -42.08 46.39
CA ARG A 1083 8.62 -40.94 47.32
C ARG A 1083 8.35 -39.61 46.59
N GLN A 1084 8.92 -39.44 45.41
CA GLN A 1084 8.75 -38.22 44.62
C GLN A 1084 7.33 -38.08 44.06
N ALA A 1085 6.73 -39.17 43.56
CA ALA A 1085 5.35 -39.19 43.11
C ALA A 1085 4.40 -38.75 44.23
N LYS A 1086 4.58 -39.29 45.44
CA LYS A 1086 3.82 -38.90 46.63
C LYS A 1086 4.02 -37.43 47.00
N ALA A 1087 5.25 -36.93 46.94
CA ALA A 1087 5.57 -35.52 47.23
C ALA A 1087 4.93 -34.54 46.23
N GLN A 1088 4.74 -34.95 44.98
CA GLN A 1088 4.13 -34.15 43.91
C GLN A 1088 2.61 -34.38 43.75
N GLY A 1089 2.01 -35.23 44.60
CA GLY A 1089 0.58 -35.58 44.50
C GLY A 1089 0.22 -36.40 43.25
N ALA A 1090 1.19 -37.09 42.64
CA ALA A 1090 0.93 -37.95 41.50
C ALA A 1090 0.33 -39.30 41.95
N PRO A 1091 -0.57 -39.92 41.15
CA PRO A 1091 -1.13 -41.24 41.47
C PRO A 1091 -0.05 -42.32 41.58
N GLU A 1092 -0.23 -43.33 42.43
CA GLU A 1092 0.70 -44.49 42.52
C GLU A 1092 0.84 -45.22 41.18
N LEU A 1093 -0.20 -45.19 40.34
CA LEU A 1093 -0.17 -45.73 38.99
C LEU A 1093 0.83 -45.02 38.06
N ALA A 1094 1.27 -43.80 38.38
CA ALA A 1094 2.33 -43.07 37.68
C ALA A 1094 3.74 -43.50 38.09
N VAL A 1095 3.90 -44.32 39.13
CA VAL A 1095 5.19 -44.91 39.49
C VAL A 1095 5.44 -46.11 38.56
N PRO A 1096 6.57 -46.16 37.83
CA PRO A 1096 6.82 -47.23 36.87
C PRO A 1096 6.87 -48.58 37.58
N ALA A 1097 6.32 -49.63 36.95
CA ALA A 1097 6.36 -50.99 37.47
C ALA A 1097 7.80 -51.53 37.47
N THR A 1098 8.62 -51.11 36.51
CA THR A 1098 10.02 -51.50 36.35
C THR A 1098 10.88 -50.28 36.02
N VAL A 1099 12.03 -50.15 36.68
CA VAL A 1099 13.07 -49.16 36.35
C VAL A 1099 14.29 -49.92 35.80
N MET A 1100 14.69 -49.61 34.59
CA MET A 1100 15.75 -50.28 33.85
C MET A 1100 16.90 -49.32 33.58
N VAL A 1101 18.09 -49.66 34.08
CA VAL A 1101 19.31 -48.88 33.87
C VAL A 1101 19.91 -49.24 32.51
N VAL A 1102 20.21 -48.23 31.69
CA VAL A 1102 20.82 -48.39 30.36
C VAL A 1102 22.01 -47.45 30.17
N ASP A 1103 23.03 -47.86 29.42
CA ASP A 1103 24.20 -47.00 29.15
C ASP A 1103 23.83 -45.74 28.34
N LYS A 1104 22.88 -45.89 27.41
CA LYS A 1104 22.39 -44.80 26.57
C LYS A 1104 20.93 -45.02 26.18
N VAL A 1105 20.13 -43.98 26.31
CA VAL A 1105 18.75 -43.96 25.81
C VAL A 1105 18.75 -43.77 24.28
N PRO A 1106 17.96 -44.53 23.51
CA PRO A 1106 17.84 -44.35 22.05
C PRO A 1106 17.32 -42.94 21.67
N LEU A 1107 18.03 -42.25 20.76
CA LEU A 1107 17.67 -40.92 20.26
C LEU A 1107 17.68 -40.91 18.71
N LEU A 1108 16.76 -40.15 18.10
CA LEU A 1108 16.73 -39.79 16.69
C LEU A 1108 17.82 -38.76 16.36
N GLY A 1109 18.22 -38.63 15.09
CA GLY A 1109 19.21 -37.63 14.67
C GLY A 1109 18.77 -36.16 14.79
N SER A 1110 17.48 -35.92 15.08
CA SER A 1110 16.97 -34.61 15.50
C SER A 1110 17.19 -34.31 17.00
N GLY A 1111 17.80 -35.24 17.77
CA GLY A 1111 18.00 -35.13 19.21
C GLY A 1111 16.85 -35.64 20.09
N LYS A 1112 15.71 -36.03 19.49
CA LYS A 1112 14.50 -36.52 20.20
C LYS A 1112 14.65 -37.98 20.62
N THR A 1113 13.91 -38.42 21.65
CA THR A 1113 13.80 -39.84 22.02
C THR A 1113 13.22 -40.69 20.88
N ASP A 1114 13.85 -41.84 20.64
CA ASP A 1114 13.31 -42.90 19.78
C ASP A 1114 12.47 -43.88 20.61
N TYR A 1115 11.17 -43.62 20.71
CA TYR A 1115 10.24 -44.43 21.51
C TYR A 1115 10.04 -45.84 20.95
N VAL A 1116 10.21 -46.05 19.64
CA VAL A 1116 10.07 -47.37 19.03
C VAL A 1116 11.25 -48.24 19.45
N ALA A 1117 12.48 -47.72 19.30
CA ALA A 1117 13.68 -48.40 19.75
C ALA A 1117 13.68 -48.60 21.28
N ALA A 1118 13.23 -47.60 22.05
CA ALA A 1118 13.11 -47.71 23.51
C ALA A 1118 12.09 -48.78 23.93
N LYS A 1119 10.93 -48.85 23.28
CA LYS A 1119 9.91 -49.86 23.55
C LYS A 1119 10.39 -51.27 23.19
N ALA A 1120 11.02 -51.43 22.02
CA ALA A 1120 11.60 -52.72 21.62
C ALA A 1120 12.68 -53.21 22.61
N LEU A 1121 13.49 -52.28 23.14
CA LEU A 1121 14.48 -52.58 24.18
C LEU A 1121 13.81 -53.05 25.48
N ALA A 1122 12.74 -52.37 25.91
CA ALA A 1122 11.97 -52.76 27.09
C ALA A 1122 11.24 -54.11 26.92
N GLU A 1123 10.66 -54.37 25.75
CA GLU A 1123 10.01 -55.65 25.42
C GLU A 1123 11.00 -56.81 25.39
N SER A 1124 12.18 -56.59 24.80
CA SER A 1124 13.25 -57.60 24.74
C SER A 1124 13.81 -57.92 26.14
N ALA A 1125 13.96 -56.91 26.99
CA ALA A 1125 14.38 -57.11 28.39
C ALA A 1125 13.31 -57.84 29.21
N ALA A 1126 12.03 -57.54 28.99
CA ALA A 1126 10.91 -58.24 29.63
C ALA A 1126 10.79 -59.72 29.19
N ALA A 1127 11.06 -60.01 27.91
CA ALA A 1127 11.09 -61.37 27.37
C ALA A 1127 12.31 -62.18 27.87
N GLY A 1128 13.47 -61.53 28.06
CA GLY A 1128 14.67 -62.15 28.62
C GLY A 1128 14.56 -62.49 30.12
N GLY A 1129 13.78 -61.70 30.89
CA GLY A 1129 13.49 -62.00 32.30
C GLY A 1129 12.57 -63.21 32.50
N ALA A 1130 11.67 -63.49 31.56
CA ALA A 1130 10.76 -64.64 31.62
C ALA A 1130 11.48 -66.00 31.40
N ALA A 1131 12.66 -66.00 30.77
CA ALA A 1131 13.49 -67.21 30.61
C ALA A 1131 14.34 -67.54 31.86
N GLY A 1132 14.40 -66.63 32.85
CA GLY A 1132 15.15 -66.82 34.11
C GLY A 1132 14.32 -67.35 35.28
N GLU A 1133 12.98 -67.28 35.22
CA GLU A 1133 12.09 -67.69 36.32
C GLU A 1133 11.53 -69.12 36.18
N SER A 1134 11.87 -69.86 35.11
CA SER A 1134 11.40 -71.23 34.88
C SER A 1134 12.35 -72.34 35.37
N THR A 1135 13.45 -72.01 36.06
CA THR A 1135 14.46 -73.00 36.51
C THR A 1135 14.61 -73.13 38.04
N GLU A 1136 13.76 -72.49 38.84
CA GLU A 1136 13.81 -72.53 40.33
C GLU A 1136 12.56 -73.15 41.00
N ARG A 1137 11.77 -73.96 40.28
CA ARG A 1137 10.63 -74.70 40.86
C ARG A 1137 10.73 -76.21 40.72
N GLU A 1138 11.91 -76.77 40.99
CA GLU A 1138 12.07 -78.22 41.14
C GLU A 1138 13.09 -78.59 42.25
N VAL A 1139 12.93 -78.03 43.45
CA VAL A 1139 13.30 -78.68 44.73
C VAL A 1139 12.40 -78.12 45.85
N ALA A 1140 11.30 -78.82 46.12
CA ALA A 1140 10.62 -79.03 47.42
C ALA A 1140 9.22 -79.60 47.17
#